data_AF-A0A3B9BJ64-F1
#
_entry.id   AF-A0A3B9BJ64-F1
#
_cell.length_a   1.000
_cell.length_b   1.000
_cell.length_c   1.000
_cell.angle_alpha   90.00
_cell.angle_beta   90.00
_cell.angle_gamma   90.00
#
_symmetry.space_group_name_H-M   'P 1'
#
loop_
_entity.id
_entity.type
_entity.pdbx_description
1 polymer ?
#
loop_
_entity_poly.entity_id
_entity_poly.type
_entity_poly.pdbx_seq_one_letter_code
_entity_poly.pdbx_strand_id
1 'polypeptide(L)'
;MEPKLFKYIWRYSRREQLVVLGLVLASLPFYYLSLDLPRLIVNRPIRGEGFEGPEATQRFLDFTLAVPGFLQDLLGTGQWVLFEGFALERIPYLLTLSCALLGLVAINGLFKFQINTLKGRMGERMLRRLRYQLFDRVLRFPTPYIRRIKQAEIATMIKDEVEPLGGFIGDAFVQPAFLGGLALTALIFIMLQSFWLGLVAAAVVLVQAFLIPKLRRRILELGRQRQLAARALSGRIGEVVEGAVEIHAHDTSNFERAEITRRLGDIFLIRFELYRRKFFVKFLNNFLAQVTPFIFYAGGGYLAITGQMDIGQLVAALVAYKELPGPVKELIDWDQQRLDVQIKYDQVVEQFHPPQMLESRMQDPARHRTDPFEGEIAASNLTWEDDCGVKIIDGISFRFDANAHIAIAGPAGGGKETLALLLARLLFPSSGKLTIGGHDVTELPEAVTGRRISYVAGDSNFFPLSIRDNLLYGLKHRPVDKLDAQPDDPKIAELARAETARAGNPDFNIFAEWVDYAAAGAVGPYDIDGKLREITKRVALDDDIYQFGLRGTINPDAHPELTANLLIARQLLAQMLREPGYDGLIEPFDPHAYNHNATLGENLLFGTPTGTKLDPRHFTEDSVMRNFLVRVGLWDTLIEMGAVIAQTMVELFADLNPGHPFFEQYSFIAADDLPVFAEIVGRLRKLELTGLPETDRLALGNLPIGYIEARHRLGLIDAAMEEKILAARRQLTRDLPPDYLAAIEFYDPERYNSAASLMDNILFGRPVYGQAEAQSRIARLIAEVLDELNLRGEIFRVGLDFETGLGGKLLAAGQRQKLALARALLRQSDILIVNEALSAIDPASQAQIRDNIRSDYRGRGLIWVAAHREEAREFDHLLYIEDGKLCTPPDTAPDHDMTGGITAAQTGAA
;
A
#
# COMPACT_ATOMS: atom_id res chain seq x y z
N MET A 1 4.87 -8.48 21.85
CA MET A 1 3.62 -9.18 21.47
C MET A 1 3.56 -10.41 22.35
N GLU A 2 2.39 -11.04 22.56
CA GLU A 2 2.37 -12.29 23.32
C GLU A 2 3.11 -13.37 22.51
N PRO A 3 4.09 -14.10 23.08
CA PRO A 3 4.89 -15.05 22.31
C PRO A 3 4.13 -16.33 21.94
N LYS A 4 2.97 -16.59 22.56
CA LYS A 4 2.16 -17.79 22.32
C LYS A 4 0.80 -17.41 21.75
N LEU A 5 0.45 -17.97 20.59
CA LEU A 5 -0.82 -17.70 19.89
C LEU A 5 -2.05 -17.92 20.79
N PHE A 6 -2.16 -19.06 21.47
CA PHE A 6 -3.31 -19.34 22.34
C PHE A 6 -3.43 -18.36 23.51
N LYS A 7 -2.31 -17.89 24.06
CA LYS A 7 -2.30 -16.87 25.11
C LYS A 7 -2.76 -15.52 24.56
N TYR A 8 -2.32 -15.17 23.35
CA TYR A 8 -2.78 -13.99 22.61
C TYR A 8 -4.31 -14.04 22.38
N ILE A 9 -4.82 -15.15 21.85
CA ILE A 9 -6.26 -15.37 21.60
C ILE A 9 -7.04 -15.21 22.89
N TRP A 10 -6.65 -15.92 23.94
CA TRP A 10 -7.38 -15.91 25.20
C TRP A 10 -7.39 -14.51 25.85
N ARG A 11 -6.24 -13.82 25.88
CA ARG A 11 -6.11 -12.49 26.49
C ARG A 11 -7.10 -11.48 25.90
N TYR A 12 -7.33 -11.53 24.59
CA TYR A 12 -8.13 -10.53 23.88
C TYR A 12 -9.54 -10.98 23.48
N SER A 13 -9.87 -12.27 23.55
CA SER A 13 -11.19 -12.80 23.14
C SER A 13 -11.95 -13.61 24.21
N ARG A 14 -11.40 -13.81 25.42
CA ARG A 14 -12.00 -14.71 26.45
C ARG A 14 -13.50 -14.53 26.69
N ARG A 15 -14.01 -13.29 26.72
CA ARG A 15 -15.42 -13.03 27.02
C ARG A 15 -16.33 -13.56 25.91
N GLU A 16 -15.94 -13.36 24.66
CA GLU A 16 -16.71 -13.80 23.49
C GLU A 16 -16.60 -15.32 23.33
N GLN A 17 -15.41 -15.88 23.52
CA GLN A 17 -15.19 -17.33 23.51
C GLN A 17 -16.10 -18.05 24.52
N LEU A 18 -16.20 -17.53 25.75
CA LEU A 18 -17.06 -18.11 26.79
C LEU A 18 -18.56 -18.07 26.42
N VAL A 19 -19.02 -16.98 25.82
CA VAL A 19 -20.42 -16.86 25.33
C VAL A 19 -20.70 -17.92 24.26
N VAL A 20 -19.80 -18.07 23.29
CA VAL A 20 -19.97 -19.05 22.20
C VAL A 20 -19.88 -20.49 22.73
N LEU A 21 -18.97 -20.77 23.67
CA LEU A 21 -18.89 -22.08 24.33
C LEU A 21 -20.18 -22.41 25.10
N GLY A 22 -20.81 -21.42 25.73
CA GLY A 22 -22.13 -21.58 26.34
C GLY A 22 -23.21 -21.99 25.33
N LEU A 23 -23.23 -21.37 24.14
CA LEU A 23 -24.13 -21.73 23.04
C LEU A 23 -23.86 -23.15 22.51
N VAL A 24 -22.59 -23.54 22.41
CA VAL A 24 -22.20 -24.91 22.03
C VAL A 24 -22.81 -25.92 23.01
N LEU A 25 -22.61 -25.73 24.31
CA LEU A 25 -23.16 -26.62 25.33
C LEU A 25 -24.69 -26.67 25.30
N ALA A 26 -25.35 -25.53 25.09
CA ALA A 26 -26.80 -25.45 24.97
C ALA A 26 -27.36 -26.18 23.74
N SER A 27 -26.56 -26.38 22.68
CA SER A 27 -26.96 -27.08 21.46
C SER A 27 -26.95 -28.61 21.57
N LEU A 28 -26.11 -29.18 22.44
CA LEU A 28 -25.91 -30.64 22.53
C LEU A 28 -27.18 -31.44 22.90
N PRO A 29 -28.05 -30.97 23.82
CA PRO A 29 -29.31 -31.68 24.12
C PRO A 29 -30.25 -31.77 22.91
N PHE A 30 -30.38 -30.70 22.13
CA PHE A 30 -31.22 -30.69 20.92
C PHE A 30 -30.65 -31.60 19.82
N TYR A 31 -29.32 -31.67 19.73
CA TYR A 31 -28.66 -32.63 18.85
C TYR A 31 -28.94 -34.08 19.27
N TYR A 32 -28.82 -34.41 20.56
CA TYR A 32 -29.16 -35.73 21.09
C TYR A 32 -30.62 -36.12 20.77
N LEU A 33 -31.58 -35.23 21.03
CA LEU A 33 -32.99 -35.47 20.73
C LEU A 33 -33.24 -35.75 19.25
N SER A 34 -32.52 -35.04 18.36
CA SER A 34 -32.65 -35.26 16.91
C SER A 34 -32.14 -36.63 16.45
N LEU A 35 -31.19 -37.24 17.18
CA LEU A 35 -30.71 -38.61 16.91
C LEU A 35 -31.71 -39.68 17.39
N ASP A 36 -32.49 -39.39 18.44
CA ASP A 36 -33.44 -40.35 19.01
C ASP A 36 -34.77 -40.45 18.25
N LEU A 37 -35.25 -39.33 17.70
CA LEU A 37 -36.53 -39.26 17.00
C LEU A 37 -36.71 -40.27 15.85
N PRO A 38 -35.71 -40.54 14.99
CA PRO A 38 -35.80 -41.59 13.97
C PRO A 38 -36.12 -42.97 14.57
N ARG A 39 -35.56 -43.31 15.73
CA ARG A 39 -35.87 -44.56 16.45
C ARG A 39 -37.35 -44.61 16.84
N LEU A 40 -37.85 -43.53 17.44
CA LEU A 40 -39.25 -43.43 17.86
C LEU A 40 -40.22 -43.52 16.69
N ILE A 41 -39.87 -42.92 15.55
CA ILE A 41 -40.63 -42.97 14.29
C ILE A 41 -40.68 -44.41 13.75
N VAL A 42 -39.55 -45.14 13.76
CA VAL A 42 -39.50 -46.53 13.26
C VAL A 42 -40.26 -47.49 14.17
N ASN A 43 -40.07 -47.40 15.48
CA ASN A 43 -40.60 -48.40 16.41
C ASN A 43 -42.10 -48.26 16.63
N ARG A 44 -42.58 -47.03 16.84
CA ARG A 44 -43.98 -46.80 17.21
C ARG A 44 -44.91 -46.76 15.99
N PRO A 45 -44.95 -45.67 15.18
CA PRO A 45 -45.93 -45.60 14.10
C PRO A 45 -45.62 -46.52 12.91
N ILE A 46 -44.36 -46.77 12.54
CA ILE A 46 -44.05 -47.60 11.35
C ILE A 46 -44.28 -49.09 11.63
N ARG A 47 -43.71 -49.64 12.70
CA ARG A 47 -43.91 -51.05 13.08
C ARG A 47 -45.25 -51.31 13.76
N GLY A 48 -45.91 -50.29 14.28
CA GLY A 48 -47.20 -50.39 14.97
C GLY A 48 -47.09 -50.77 16.43
N GLU A 49 -45.90 -50.69 17.05
CA GLU A 49 -45.74 -50.97 18.49
C GLU A 49 -46.56 -49.96 19.30
N GLY A 50 -47.49 -50.48 20.11
CA GLY A 50 -48.43 -49.68 20.91
C GLY A 50 -49.61 -49.09 20.12
N PHE A 51 -49.86 -49.56 18.89
CA PHE A 51 -51.06 -49.31 18.10
C PHE A 51 -51.79 -50.64 17.76
N GLU A 52 -52.06 -51.46 18.77
CA GLU A 52 -52.56 -52.86 18.60
C GLU A 52 -54.05 -52.95 18.22
N GLY A 53 -54.81 -51.85 18.30
CA GLY A 53 -56.22 -51.77 17.92
C GLY A 53 -56.56 -50.54 17.06
N PRO A 54 -57.72 -50.51 16.37
CA PRO A 54 -58.10 -49.42 15.46
C PRO A 54 -58.31 -48.06 16.15
N GLU A 55 -58.58 -48.02 17.46
CA GLU A 55 -58.67 -46.79 18.27
C GLU A 55 -57.46 -46.59 19.21
N ALA A 56 -56.37 -47.36 19.02
CA ALA A 56 -55.19 -47.23 19.88
C ALA A 56 -54.51 -45.88 19.65
N THR A 57 -54.24 -45.16 20.73
CA THR A 57 -53.54 -43.87 20.70
C THR A 57 -52.26 -43.92 21.52
N GLN A 58 -51.25 -43.17 21.09
CA GLN A 58 -49.99 -42.99 21.79
C GLN A 58 -49.84 -41.53 22.23
N ARG A 59 -49.21 -41.32 23.38
CA ARG A 59 -48.99 -39.98 23.94
C ARG A 59 -47.71 -39.37 23.36
N PHE A 60 -47.84 -38.23 22.70
CA PHE A 60 -46.73 -37.37 22.25
C PHE A 60 -46.42 -36.30 23.31
N LEU A 61 -45.13 -36.00 23.55
CA LEU A 61 -44.62 -35.10 24.60
C LEU A 61 -44.95 -35.54 26.03
N ASP A 62 -45.08 -36.84 26.30
CA ASP A 62 -45.23 -37.33 27.67
C ASP A 62 -43.93 -37.08 28.47
N PHE A 63 -43.95 -36.07 29.35
CA PHE A 63 -42.83 -35.73 30.22
C PHE A 63 -43.02 -36.42 31.57
N THR A 64 -42.71 -37.71 31.58
CA THR A 64 -42.67 -38.55 32.78
C THR A 64 -41.22 -38.70 33.25
N LEU A 65 -40.86 -38.03 34.34
CA LEU A 65 -39.53 -38.16 34.93
C LEU A 65 -39.51 -39.38 35.85
N ALA A 66 -38.78 -40.43 35.48
CA ALA A 66 -38.61 -41.60 36.32
C ALA A 66 -37.70 -41.26 37.51
N VAL A 67 -38.20 -41.45 38.74
CA VAL A 67 -37.42 -41.22 39.97
C VAL A 67 -36.44 -42.39 40.12
N PRO A 68 -35.11 -42.14 40.24
CA PRO A 68 -34.13 -43.20 40.44
C PRO A 68 -34.47 -44.05 41.66
N GLY A 69 -34.27 -45.38 41.58
CA GLY A 69 -34.72 -46.34 42.60
C GLY A 69 -34.31 -46.03 44.05
N PHE A 70 -33.18 -45.35 44.26
CA PHE A 70 -32.72 -44.97 45.62
C PHE A 70 -33.51 -43.80 46.25
N LEU A 71 -34.31 -43.06 45.46
CA LEU A 71 -35.20 -41.98 45.90
C LEU A 71 -36.67 -42.41 45.94
N GLN A 72 -37.01 -43.57 45.37
CA GLN A 72 -38.39 -44.09 45.34
C GLN A 72 -38.92 -44.40 46.75
N ASP A 73 -38.06 -44.93 47.62
CA ASP A 73 -38.42 -45.24 49.01
C ASP A 73 -38.66 -43.98 49.87
N LEU A 74 -38.14 -42.81 49.47
CA LEU A 74 -38.28 -41.56 50.22
C LEU A 74 -39.47 -40.69 49.75
N LEU A 75 -39.86 -40.78 48.47
CA LEU A 75 -40.80 -39.84 47.83
C LEU A 75 -42.15 -40.46 47.44
N GLY A 76 -42.33 -41.78 47.59
CA GLY A 76 -43.64 -42.44 47.46
C GLY A 76 -44.25 -42.50 46.05
N THR A 77 -43.58 -41.97 45.04
CA THR A 77 -43.98 -42.04 43.63
C THR A 77 -42.82 -42.46 42.74
N GLY A 78 -43.06 -43.45 41.87
CA GLY A 78 -42.04 -43.97 40.95
C GLY A 78 -41.76 -43.05 39.75
N GLN A 79 -42.68 -42.14 39.44
CA GLN A 79 -42.58 -41.21 38.31
C GLN A 79 -43.29 -39.88 38.64
N TRP A 80 -42.72 -38.77 38.17
CA TRP A 80 -43.35 -37.45 38.19
C TRP A 80 -43.87 -37.14 36.79
N VAL A 81 -45.19 -37.05 36.63
CA VAL A 81 -45.85 -36.66 35.39
C VAL A 81 -45.93 -35.12 35.35
N LEU A 82 -45.04 -34.48 34.58
CA LEU A 82 -45.02 -33.02 34.42
C LEU A 82 -46.00 -32.54 33.34
N PHE A 83 -46.28 -33.39 32.34
CA PHE A 83 -47.24 -33.14 31.27
C PHE A 83 -47.72 -34.47 30.69
N GLU A 84 -49.03 -34.73 30.68
CA GLU A 84 -49.61 -36.02 30.25
C GLU A 84 -49.55 -36.28 28.74
N GLY A 85 -49.12 -35.29 27.94
CA GLY A 85 -48.97 -35.42 26.49
C GLY A 85 -50.29 -35.38 25.71
N PHE A 86 -50.18 -35.40 24.38
CA PHE A 86 -51.34 -35.46 23.47
C PHE A 86 -51.54 -36.90 22.98
N ALA A 87 -52.74 -37.46 23.18
CA ALA A 87 -53.11 -38.76 22.62
C ALA A 87 -53.34 -38.62 21.11
N LEU A 88 -52.56 -39.34 20.32
CA LEU A 88 -52.60 -39.29 18.87
C LEU A 88 -52.76 -40.69 18.28
N GLU A 89 -53.59 -40.80 17.25
CA GLU A 89 -53.68 -41.99 16.40
C GLU A 89 -52.40 -42.16 15.56
N ARG A 90 -52.24 -43.34 14.94
CA ARG A 90 -51.00 -43.77 14.28
C ARG A 90 -50.45 -42.79 13.23
N ILE A 91 -51.31 -42.30 12.31
CA ILE A 91 -50.90 -41.37 11.24
C ILE A 91 -50.60 -39.96 11.80
N PRO A 92 -51.49 -39.35 12.61
CA PRO A 92 -51.17 -38.08 13.28
C PRO A 92 -49.91 -38.14 14.14
N TYR A 93 -49.66 -39.24 14.85
CA TYR A 93 -48.47 -39.44 15.67
C TYR A 93 -47.19 -39.49 14.80
N LEU A 94 -47.22 -40.21 13.67
CA LEU A 94 -46.13 -40.23 12.68
C LEU A 94 -45.80 -38.83 12.16
N LEU A 95 -46.83 -38.09 11.73
CA LEU A 95 -46.67 -36.73 11.20
C LEU A 95 -46.11 -35.79 12.27
N THR A 96 -46.61 -35.90 13.51
CA THR A 96 -46.16 -35.06 14.63
C THR A 96 -44.70 -35.33 14.98
N LEU A 97 -44.27 -36.59 15.07
CA LEU A 97 -42.86 -36.94 15.28
C LEU A 97 -41.97 -36.47 14.11
N SER A 98 -42.45 -36.60 12.87
CA SER A 98 -41.71 -36.15 11.68
C SER A 98 -41.55 -34.61 11.66
N CYS A 99 -42.60 -33.87 12.02
CA CYS A 99 -42.55 -32.42 12.20
C CYS A 99 -41.64 -32.01 13.36
N ALA A 100 -41.65 -32.76 14.47
CA ALA A 100 -40.77 -32.52 15.62
C ALA A 100 -39.29 -32.74 15.24
N LEU A 101 -39.00 -33.78 14.46
CA LEU A 101 -37.67 -34.02 13.90
C LEU A 101 -37.23 -32.84 13.02
N LEU A 102 -38.09 -32.38 12.10
CA LEU A 102 -37.81 -31.21 11.25
C LEU A 102 -37.57 -29.94 12.09
N GLY A 103 -38.36 -29.72 13.14
CA GLY A 103 -38.20 -28.61 14.08
C GLY A 103 -36.85 -28.63 14.80
N LEU A 104 -36.42 -29.80 15.29
CA LEU A 104 -35.10 -29.94 15.91
C LEU A 104 -33.95 -29.75 14.93
N VAL A 105 -34.10 -30.23 13.69
CA VAL A 105 -33.12 -29.96 12.61
C VAL A 105 -32.99 -28.45 12.39
N ALA A 106 -34.11 -27.71 12.35
CA ALA A 106 -34.10 -26.26 12.22
C ALA A 106 -33.45 -25.56 13.43
N ILE A 107 -33.74 -26.00 14.66
CA ILE A 107 -33.13 -25.47 15.90
C ILE A 107 -31.61 -25.70 15.89
N ASN A 108 -31.16 -26.93 15.59
CA ASN A 108 -29.73 -27.24 15.46
C ASN A 108 -29.06 -26.42 14.35
N GLY A 109 -29.75 -26.21 13.23
CA GLY A 109 -29.33 -25.31 12.17
C GLY A 109 -29.16 -23.87 12.63
N LEU A 110 -30.08 -23.36 13.45
CA LEU A 110 -30.02 -22.00 14.02
C LEU A 110 -28.86 -21.85 15.00
N PHE A 111 -28.63 -22.83 15.89
CA PHE A 111 -27.45 -22.84 16.76
C PHE A 111 -26.15 -22.81 15.93
N LYS A 112 -26.06 -23.67 14.91
CA LYS A 112 -24.91 -23.72 14.01
C LYS A 112 -24.70 -22.38 13.29
N PHE A 113 -25.77 -21.74 12.83
CA PHE A 113 -25.71 -20.42 12.19
C PHE A 113 -25.19 -19.34 13.16
N GLN A 114 -25.73 -19.27 14.37
CA GLN A 114 -25.34 -18.29 15.39
C GLN A 114 -23.89 -18.48 15.85
N ILE A 115 -23.50 -19.71 16.17
CA ILE A 115 -22.13 -20.06 16.60
C ILE A 115 -21.11 -19.64 15.51
N ASN A 116 -21.37 -19.99 14.24
CA ASN A 116 -20.46 -19.65 13.15
C ASN A 116 -20.40 -18.14 12.87
N THR A 117 -21.51 -17.43 12.99
CA THR A 117 -21.55 -15.98 12.79
C THR A 117 -20.76 -15.24 13.88
N LEU A 118 -20.97 -15.60 15.15
CA LEU A 118 -20.24 -15.00 16.27
C LEU A 118 -18.74 -15.29 16.19
N LYS A 119 -18.39 -16.53 15.84
CA LYS A 119 -17.01 -16.96 15.60
C LYS A 119 -16.34 -16.14 14.49
N GLY A 120 -17.02 -15.96 13.35
CA GLY A 120 -16.50 -15.16 12.23
C GLY A 120 -16.24 -13.71 12.62
N ARG A 121 -17.21 -13.06 13.28
CA ARG A 121 -17.06 -11.68 13.75
C ARG A 121 -15.90 -11.51 14.74
N MET A 122 -15.74 -12.46 15.67
CA MET A 122 -14.63 -12.47 16.62
C MET A 122 -13.28 -12.64 15.90
N GLY A 123 -13.21 -13.53 14.90
CA GLY A 123 -12.04 -13.73 14.05
C GLY A 123 -11.60 -12.46 13.34
N GLU A 124 -12.53 -11.77 12.67
CA GLU A 124 -12.26 -10.50 11.96
C GLU A 124 -11.80 -9.38 12.90
N ARG A 125 -12.44 -9.23 14.07
CA ARG A 125 -12.02 -8.25 15.09
C ARG A 125 -10.59 -8.49 15.54
N MET A 126 -10.23 -9.75 15.78
CA MET A 126 -8.90 -10.14 16.21
C MET A 126 -7.86 -10.01 15.09
N LEU A 127 -8.24 -10.25 13.85
CA LEU A 127 -7.40 -10.00 12.67
C LEU A 127 -7.11 -8.50 12.51
N ARG A 128 -8.14 -7.65 12.61
CA ARG A 128 -7.99 -6.19 12.60
C ARG A 128 -7.02 -5.71 13.69
N ARG A 129 -7.16 -6.23 14.91
CA ARG A 129 -6.23 -5.97 16.04
C ARG A 129 -4.80 -6.36 15.70
N LEU A 130 -4.59 -7.57 15.18
CA LEU A 130 -3.26 -8.08 14.87
C LEU A 130 -2.59 -7.27 13.76
N ARG A 131 -3.32 -6.96 12.68
CA ARG A 131 -2.84 -6.11 11.58
C ARG A 131 -2.39 -4.74 12.08
N TYR A 132 -3.21 -4.11 12.93
CA TYR A 132 -2.84 -2.84 13.54
C TYR A 132 -1.59 -2.95 14.43
N GLN A 133 -1.51 -3.96 15.30
CA GLN A 133 -0.33 -4.16 16.16
C GLN A 133 0.96 -4.41 15.37
N LEU A 134 0.88 -5.06 14.22
CA LEU A 134 2.03 -5.25 13.34
C LEU A 134 2.41 -3.95 12.65
N PHE A 135 1.44 -3.20 12.14
CA PHE A 135 1.68 -1.88 11.55
C PHE A 135 2.31 -0.90 12.56
N ASP A 136 1.76 -0.82 13.77
CA ASP A 136 2.29 0.01 14.87
C ASP A 136 3.76 -0.34 15.21
N ARG A 137 4.15 -1.60 15.06
CA ARG A 137 5.54 -2.02 15.26
C ARG A 137 6.47 -1.57 14.16
N VAL A 138 6.02 -1.56 12.90
CA VAL A 138 6.82 -1.07 11.77
C VAL A 138 7.23 0.38 12.00
N LEU A 139 6.31 1.19 12.56
CA LEU A 139 6.60 2.59 12.94
C LEU A 139 7.65 2.73 14.04
N ARG A 140 8.05 1.64 14.70
CA ARG A 140 8.99 1.59 15.84
C ARG A 140 10.26 0.81 15.52
N PHE A 141 10.40 0.31 14.30
CA PHE A 141 11.59 -0.40 13.87
C PHE A 141 12.77 0.57 13.79
N PRO A 142 13.98 0.16 14.24
CA PRO A 142 15.18 0.97 14.07
C PRO A 142 15.48 1.20 12.59
N THR A 143 15.98 2.40 12.26
CA THR A 143 16.34 2.78 10.89
C THR A 143 17.23 1.76 10.15
N PRO A 144 18.29 1.19 10.77
CA PRO A 144 19.13 0.18 10.10
C PRO A 144 18.35 -1.09 9.72
N TYR A 145 17.39 -1.50 10.55
CA TYR A 145 16.57 -2.67 10.31
C TYR A 145 15.60 -2.43 9.13
N ILE A 146 14.93 -1.27 9.10
CA ILE A 146 14.01 -0.90 8.00
C ILE A 146 14.72 -0.89 6.65
N ARG A 147 15.95 -0.34 6.58
CA ARG A 147 16.72 -0.24 5.32
C ARG A 147 17.09 -1.59 4.71
N ARG A 148 17.10 -2.67 5.49
CA ARG A 148 17.51 -4.01 5.04
C ARG A 148 16.34 -4.90 4.61
N ILE A 149 15.12 -4.61 5.07
CA ILE A 149 13.97 -5.47 4.80
C ILE A 149 13.29 -5.01 3.52
N LYS A 150 12.94 -5.99 2.68
CA LYS A 150 12.14 -5.74 1.48
C LYS A 150 10.75 -5.25 1.88
N GLN A 151 10.35 -4.08 1.40
CA GLN A 151 9.06 -3.45 1.74
C GLN A 151 7.87 -4.36 1.41
N ALA A 152 7.93 -5.08 0.28
CA ALA A 152 6.90 -6.05 -0.13
C ALA A 152 6.76 -7.24 0.84
N GLU A 153 7.84 -7.63 1.52
CA GLU A 153 7.80 -8.69 2.52
C GLU A 153 6.98 -8.27 3.74
N ILE A 154 7.21 -7.07 4.30
CA ILE A 154 6.41 -6.55 5.41
C ILE A 154 4.94 -6.41 5.01
N ALA A 155 4.66 -5.89 3.80
CA ALA A 155 3.30 -5.70 3.32
C ALA A 155 2.53 -7.04 3.20
N THR A 156 3.16 -8.06 2.62
CA THR A 156 2.57 -9.41 2.51
C THR A 156 2.42 -10.10 3.87
N MET A 157 3.35 -9.87 4.81
CA MET A 157 3.23 -10.36 6.19
C MET A 157 2.00 -9.78 6.91
N ILE A 158 1.76 -8.47 6.80
CA ILE A 158 0.61 -7.78 7.43
C ILE A 158 -0.71 -8.11 6.71
N LYS A 159 -0.68 -8.36 5.39
CA LYS A 159 -1.89 -8.60 4.61
C LYS A 159 -2.25 -10.09 4.55
N ASP A 160 -1.39 -10.89 3.93
CA ASP A 160 -1.68 -12.25 3.47
C ASP A 160 -1.29 -13.31 4.51
N GLU A 161 -0.18 -13.11 5.24
CA GLU A 161 0.28 -14.14 6.20
C GLU A 161 -0.56 -14.24 7.45
N VAL A 162 -1.06 -13.10 7.93
CA VAL A 162 -1.94 -13.04 9.10
C VAL A 162 -3.40 -13.37 8.77
N GLU A 163 -3.83 -13.34 7.51
CA GLU A 163 -5.23 -13.61 7.14
C GLU A 163 -5.73 -14.99 7.65
N PRO A 164 -4.98 -16.10 7.47
CA PRO A 164 -5.36 -17.39 8.04
C PRO A 164 -5.42 -17.43 9.57
N LEU A 165 -4.70 -16.53 10.26
CA LEU A 165 -4.78 -16.42 11.72
C LEU A 165 -6.17 -15.91 12.11
N GLY A 166 -6.73 -14.93 11.38
CA GLY A 166 -8.08 -14.41 11.64
C GLY A 166 -9.14 -15.50 11.70
N GLY A 167 -9.18 -16.36 10.68
CA GLY A 167 -10.08 -17.52 10.64
C GLY A 167 -9.85 -18.48 11.82
N PHE A 168 -8.60 -18.83 12.10
CA PHE A 168 -8.28 -19.77 13.17
C PHE A 168 -8.54 -19.23 14.58
N ILE A 169 -8.40 -17.93 14.81
CA ILE A 169 -8.61 -17.32 16.14
C ILE A 169 -10.04 -17.58 16.63
N GLY A 170 -11.03 -17.51 15.73
CA GLY A 170 -12.40 -17.87 16.05
C GLY A 170 -12.57 -19.36 16.34
N ASP A 171 -11.87 -20.21 15.59
CA ASP A 171 -11.86 -21.67 15.72
C ASP A 171 -11.17 -22.20 16.98
N ALA A 172 -10.25 -21.44 17.57
CA ALA A 172 -9.24 -21.99 18.48
C ALA A 172 -9.78 -22.75 19.69
N PHE A 173 -10.91 -22.33 20.28
CA PHE A 173 -11.53 -23.03 21.42
C PHE A 173 -12.94 -23.52 21.10
N VAL A 174 -13.70 -22.75 20.32
CA VAL A 174 -15.09 -23.08 19.96
C VAL A 174 -15.17 -24.34 19.12
N GLN A 175 -14.37 -24.43 18.06
CA GLN A 175 -14.45 -25.54 17.10
C GLN A 175 -14.17 -26.90 17.75
N PRO A 176 -13.08 -27.11 18.52
CA PRO A 176 -12.84 -28.40 19.15
C PRO A 176 -13.90 -28.74 20.21
N ALA A 177 -14.43 -27.75 20.92
CA ALA A 177 -15.52 -27.97 21.87
C ALA A 177 -16.83 -28.37 21.17
N PHE A 178 -17.15 -27.73 20.05
CA PHE A 178 -18.34 -28.04 19.25
C PHE A 178 -18.24 -29.41 18.60
N LEU A 179 -17.17 -29.69 17.87
CA LEU A 179 -16.97 -30.97 17.19
C LEU A 179 -16.76 -32.13 18.16
N GLY A 180 -15.97 -31.91 19.22
CA GLY A 180 -15.78 -32.89 20.28
C GLY A 180 -17.09 -33.18 21.01
N GLY A 181 -17.89 -32.15 21.28
CA GLY A 181 -19.24 -32.29 21.84
C GLY A 181 -20.15 -33.14 20.96
N LEU A 182 -20.25 -32.85 19.65
CA LEU A 182 -21.05 -33.63 18.71
C LEU A 182 -20.58 -35.09 18.64
N ALA A 183 -19.27 -35.34 18.50
CA ALA A 183 -18.72 -36.68 18.44
C ALA A 183 -18.98 -37.47 19.73
N LEU A 184 -18.82 -36.82 20.88
CA LEU A 184 -19.06 -37.43 22.18
C LEU A 184 -20.56 -37.73 22.37
N THR A 185 -21.46 -36.81 22.01
CA THR A 185 -22.91 -37.03 22.07
C THR A 185 -23.34 -38.17 21.15
N ALA A 186 -22.83 -38.24 19.92
CA ALA A 186 -23.11 -39.34 19.00
C ALA A 186 -22.57 -40.69 19.51
N LEU A 187 -21.35 -40.71 20.06
CA LEU A 187 -20.77 -41.93 20.63
C LEU A 187 -21.53 -42.42 21.87
N ILE A 188 -21.87 -41.51 22.79
CA ILE A 188 -22.72 -41.80 23.96
C ILE A 188 -24.07 -42.33 23.50
N PHE A 189 -24.69 -41.70 22.49
CA PHE A 189 -25.95 -42.16 21.94
C PHE A 189 -25.86 -43.59 21.39
N ILE A 190 -24.83 -43.92 20.59
CA ILE A 190 -24.63 -45.28 20.06
C ILE A 190 -24.42 -46.28 21.21
N MET A 191 -23.61 -45.94 22.22
CA MET A 191 -23.38 -46.80 23.39
C MET A 191 -24.67 -47.06 24.19
N LEU A 192 -25.55 -46.06 24.31
CA LEU A 192 -26.85 -46.21 24.97
C LEU A 192 -27.82 -47.10 24.17
N GLN A 193 -27.72 -47.15 22.84
CA GLN A 193 -28.53 -48.07 22.03
C GLN A 193 -27.97 -49.51 22.05
N SER A 194 -26.65 -49.67 21.95
CA SER A 194 -25.97 -50.95 22.07
C SER A 194 -24.51 -50.75 22.49
N PHE A 195 -24.17 -51.28 23.66
CA PHE A 195 -22.82 -51.18 24.21
C PHE A 195 -21.76 -51.77 23.26
N TRP A 196 -22.04 -52.91 22.64
CA TRP A 196 -21.11 -53.60 21.73
C TRP A 196 -20.89 -52.82 20.43
N LEU A 197 -21.94 -52.28 19.81
CA LEU A 197 -21.80 -51.45 18.61
C LEU A 197 -21.07 -50.14 18.92
N GLY A 198 -21.31 -49.57 20.11
CA GLY A 198 -20.58 -48.41 20.61
C GLY A 198 -19.08 -48.69 20.77
N LEU A 199 -18.71 -49.86 21.30
CA LEU A 199 -17.30 -50.28 21.42
C LEU A 199 -16.62 -50.40 20.05
N VAL A 200 -17.30 -50.99 19.07
CA VAL A 200 -16.80 -51.09 17.68
C VAL A 200 -16.59 -49.71 17.07
N ALA A 201 -17.58 -48.81 17.20
CA ALA A 201 -17.47 -47.44 16.71
C ALA A 201 -16.30 -46.69 17.39
N ALA A 202 -16.16 -46.81 18.71
CA ALA A 202 -15.04 -46.24 19.45
C ALA A 202 -13.69 -46.77 18.96
N ALA A 203 -13.57 -48.08 18.73
CA ALA A 203 -12.35 -48.70 18.23
C ALA A 203 -11.95 -48.18 16.85
N VAL A 204 -12.89 -48.07 15.91
CA VAL A 204 -12.60 -47.52 14.57
C VAL A 204 -12.22 -46.04 14.65
N VAL A 205 -12.93 -45.25 15.45
CA VAL A 205 -12.59 -43.83 15.68
C VAL A 205 -11.19 -43.69 16.28
N LEU A 206 -10.80 -44.53 17.25
CA LEU A 206 -9.46 -44.52 17.82
C LEU A 206 -8.38 -44.88 16.79
N VAL A 207 -8.63 -45.88 15.94
CA VAL A 207 -7.74 -46.23 14.84
C VAL A 207 -7.57 -45.06 13.88
N GLN A 208 -8.67 -44.40 13.49
CA GLN A 208 -8.63 -43.20 12.65
C GLN A 208 -7.87 -42.05 13.33
N ALA A 209 -8.13 -41.80 14.61
CA ALA A 209 -7.50 -40.74 15.40
C ALA A 209 -5.98 -40.92 15.57
N PHE A 210 -5.46 -42.16 15.53
CA PHE A 210 -4.03 -42.41 15.63
C PHE A 210 -3.32 -42.57 14.27
N LEU A 211 -3.94 -43.31 13.33
CA LEU A 211 -3.33 -43.64 12.04
C LEU A 211 -3.27 -42.44 11.10
N ILE A 212 -4.38 -41.69 10.99
CA ILE A 212 -4.50 -40.59 10.02
C ILE A 212 -3.52 -39.45 10.33
N PRO A 213 -3.36 -38.97 11.58
CA PRO A 213 -2.38 -37.92 11.88
C PRO A 213 -0.94 -38.34 11.58
N LYS A 214 -0.58 -39.60 11.86
CA LYS A 214 0.77 -40.12 11.59
C LYS A 214 1.11 -40.08 10.09
N LEU A 215 0.17 -40.47 9.23
CA LEU A 215 0.34 -40.43 7.77
C LEU A 215 0.36 -39.00 7.22
N ARG A 216 -0.36 -38.06 7.85
CA ARG A 216 -0.44 -36.66 7.43
C ARG A 216 0.79 -35.82 7.79
N ARG A 217 1.61 -36.21 8.77
CA ARG A 217 2.83 -35.45 9.15
C ARG A 217 3.70 -35.06 7.94
N ARG A 218 3.96 -36.01 7.04
CA ARG A 218 4.77 -35.74 5.84
C ARG A 218 4.07 -34.83 4.83
N ILE A 219 2.74 -34.83 4.77
CA ILE A 219 1.97 -33.91 3.92
C ILE A 219 2.15 -32.47 4.42
N LEU A 220 2.15 -32.27 5.74
CA LEU A 220 2.38 -30.95 6.37
C LEU A 220 3.79 -30.44 6.08
N GLU A 221 4.82 -31.29 6.23
CA GLU A 221 6.21 -30.93 5.90
C GLU A 221 6.34 -30.47 4.43
N LEU A 222 5.75 -31.22 3.48
CA LEU A 222 5.72 -30.86 2.06
C LEU A 222 4.93 -29.57 1.81
N GLY A 223 3.84 -29.37 2.55
CA GLY A 223 3.04 -28.13 2.51
C GLY A 223 3.85 -26.90 2.92
N ARG A 224 4.66 -27.03 3.99
CA ARG A 224 5.58 -25.99 4.46
C ARG A 224 6.70 -25.73 3.46
N GLN A 225 7.34 -26.78 2.93
CA GLN A 225 8.37 -26.65 1.88
C GLN A 225 7.84 -25.94 0.64
N ARG A 226 6.61 -26.27 0.21
CA ARG A 226 5.94 -25.60 -0.91
C ARG A 226 5.74 -24.10 -0.66
N GLN A 227 5.30 -23.72 0.54
CA GLN A 227 5.11 -22.30 0.89
C GLN A 227 6.45 -21.54 0.89
N LEU A 228 7.49 -22.10 1.50
CA LEU A 228 8.84 -21.50 1.52
C LEU A 228 9.42 -21.34 0.11
N ALA A 229 9.28 -22.36 -0.74
CA ALA A 229 9.72 -22.30 -2.13
C ALA A 229 8.95 -21.24 -2.94
N ALA A 230 7.64 -21.11 -2.73
CA ALA A 230 6.83 -20.08 -3.37
C ALA A 230 7.23 -18.66 -2.94
N ARG A 231 7.54 -18.45 -1.66
CA ARG A 231 8.08 -17.16 -1.17
C ARG A 231 9.44 -16.85 -1.78
N ALA A 232 10.35 -17.82 -1.78
CA ALA A 232 11.67 -17.64 -2.39
C ALA A 232 11.58 -17.29 -3.89
N LEU A 233 10.61 -17.87 -4.60
CA LEU A 233 10.31 -17.51 -5.98
C LEU A 233 9.80 -16.05 -6.07
N SER A 234 8.83 -15.65 -5.24
CA SER A 234 8.33 -14.28 -5.23
C SER A 234 9.41 -13.26 -4.90
N GLY A 235 10.28 -13.56 -3.94
CA GLY A 235 11.42 -12.72 -3.56
C GLY A 235 12.43 -12.58 -4.69
N ARG A 236 12.71 -13.67 -5.41
CA ARG A 236 13.59 -13.67 -6.59
C ARG A 236 13.00 -12.86 -7.75
N ILE A 237 11.69 -12.96 -7.99
CA ILE A 237 11.01 -12.13 -8.99
C ILE A 237 11.18 -10.64 -8.67
N GLY A 238 11.06 -10.27 -7.39
CA GLY A 238 11.32 -8.89 -6.95
C GLY A 238 12.74 -8.41 -7.27
N GLU A 239 13.76 -9.25 -6.99
CA GLU A 239 15.16 -8.95 -7.31
C GLU A 239 15.41 -8.80 -8.81
N VAL A 240 14.81 -9.65 -9.63
CA VAL A 240 14.94 -9.60 -11.10
C VAL A 240 14.33 -8.32 -11.66
N VAL A 241 13.21 -7.86 -11.12
CA VAL A 241 12.57 -6.61 -11.54
C VAL A 241 13.39 -5.40 -11.09
N GLU A 242 13.93 -5.43 -9.87
CA GLU A 242 14.78 -4.36 -9.33
C GLU A 242 16.11 -4.25 -10.09
N GLY A 243 16.74 -5.39 -10.40
CA GLY A 243 17.99 -5.49 -11.15
C GLY A 243 17.81 -5.57 -12.68
N ALA A 244 16.68 -5.09 -13.21
CA ALA A 244 16.37 -5.22 -14.64
C ALA A 244 17.44 -4.52 -15.51
N VAL A 245 17.94 -3.36 -15.06
CA VAL A 245 18.98 -2.61 -15.78
C VAL A 245 20.26 -3.44 -15.88
N GLU A 246 20.71 -4.02 -14.77
CA GLU A 246 21.90 -4.89 -14.72
C GLU A 246 21.72 -6.13 -15.60
N ILE A 247 20.53 -6.74 -15.59
CA ILE A 247 20.22 -7.91 -16.42
C ILE A 247 20.31 -7.56 -17.91
N HIS A 248 19.76 -6.42 -18.31
CA HIS A 248 19.82 -5.94 -19.69
C HIS A 248 21.24 -5.52 -20.08
N ALA A 249 21.96 -4.83 -19.19
CA ALA A 249 23.34 -4.38 -19.43
C ALA A 249 24.33 -5.53 -19.58
N HIS A 250 24.08 -6.67 -18.90
CA HIS A 250 24.97 -7.84 -18.91
C HIS A 250 24.46 -9.01 -19.76
N ASP A 251 23.34 -8.87 -20.49
CA ASP A 251 22.70 -9.93 -21.28
C ASP A 251 22.46 -11.25 -20.50
N THR A 252 22.11 -11.14 -19.21
CA THR A 252 21.87 -12.31 -18.35
C THR A 252 20.43 -12.79 -18.37
N SER A 253 19.59 -12.26 -19.28
CA SER A 253 18.17 -12.57 -19.36
C SER A 253 17.87 -14.07 -19.52
N ASN A 254 18.70 -14.81 -20.27
CA ASN A 254 18.54 -16.26 -20.45
C ASN A 254 18.96 -17.06 -19.21
N PHE A 255 19.94 -16.56 -18.43
CA PHE A 255 20.32 -17.15 -17.15
C PHE A 255 19.17 -17.04 -16.15
N GLU A 256 18.56 -15.86 -16.05
CA GLU A 256 17.41 -15.63 -15.17
C GLU A 256 16.19 -16.50 -15.56
N ARG A 257 15.92 -16.67 -16.88
CA ARG A 257 14.90 -17.61 -17.37
C ARG A 257 15.18 -19.05 -16.93
N ALA A 258 16.43 -19.51 -17.02
CA ALA A 258 16.82 -20.85 -16.59
C ALA A 258 16.67 -21.02 -15.07
N GLU A 259 17.06 -20.01 -14.28
CA GLU A 259 16.94 -20.03 -12.83
C GLU A 259 15.49 -20.11 -12.36
N ILE A 260 14.61 -19.28 -12.93
CA ILE A 260 13.16 -19.30 -12.63
C ILE A 260 12.54 -20.64 -13.03
N THR A 261 12.89 -21.19 -14.20
CA THR A 261 12.41 -22.50 -14.65
C THR A 261 12.78 -23.60 -13.66
N ARG A 262 14.02 -23.61 -13.14
CA ARG A 262 14.47 -24.57 -12.13
C ARG A 262 13.64 -24.48 -10.85
N ARG A 263 13.40 -23.26 -10.33
CA ARG A 263 12.59 -23.03 -9.11
C ARG A 263 11.13 -23.48 -9.29
N LEU A 264 10.54 -23.23 -10.46
CA LEU A 264 9.20 -23.72 -10.80
C LEU A 264 9.15 -25.26 -10.83
N GLY A 265 10.19 -25.91 -11.36
CA GLY A 265 10.35 -27.36 -11.34
C GLY A 265 10.38 -27.95 -9.92
N ASP A 266 11.15 -27.35 -9.01
CA ASP A 266 11.22 -27.77 -7.60
C ASP A 266 9.83 -27.70 -6.94
N ILE A 267 9.10 -26.60 -7.15
CA ILE A 267 7.74 -26.43 -6.63
C ILE A 267 6.79 -27.49 -7.20
N PHE A 268 6.89 -27.80 -8.49
CA PHE A 268 6.07 -28.84 -9.13
C PHE A 268 6.29 -30.21 -8.48
N LEU A 269 7.55 -30.62 -8.27
CA LEU A 269 7.89 -31.91 -7.66
C LEU A 269 7.34 -32.02 -6.24
N ILE A 270 7.49 -30.98 -5.42
CA ILE A 270 6.92 -30.92 -4.07
C ILE A 270 5.39 -31.06 -4.12
N ARG A 271 4.74 -30.34 -5.05
CA ARG A 271 3.28 -30.35 -5.20
C ARG A 271 2.76 -31.73 -5.65
N PHE A 272 3.46 -32.39 -6.57
CA PHE A 272 3.10 -33.71 -7.05
C PHE A 272 3.17 -34.75 -5.93
N GLU A 273 4.26 -34.77 -5.15
CA GLU A 273 4.41 -35.68 -4.01
C GLU A 273 3.34 -35.43 -2.93
N LEU A 274 3.03 -34.15 -2.68
CA LEU A 274 1.95 -33.75 -1.78
C LEU A 274 0.61 -34.31 -2.24
N TYR A 275 0.26 -34.17 -3.54
CA TYR A 275 -1.00 -34.71 -4.07
C TYR A 275 -1.08 -36.22 -3.94
N ARG A 276 -0.02 -36.95 -4.31
CA ARG A 276 0.03 -38.41 -4.22
C ARG A 276 -0.30 -38.89 -2.81
N ARG A 277 0.34 -38.30 -1.79
CA ARG A 277 0.08 -38.63 -0.38
C ARG A 277 -1.31 -38.20 0.08
N LYS A 278 -1.74 -37.00 -0.29
CA LYS A 278 -3.07 -36.46 0.07
C LYS A 278 -4.19 -37.37 -0.40
N PHE A 279 -4.15 -37.82 -1.65
CA PHE A 279 -5.18 -38.69 -2.20
C PHE A 279 -5.13 -40.10 -1.64
N PHE A 280 -3.95 -40.64 -1.31
CA PHE A 280 -3.83 -41.91 -0.60
C PHE A 280 -4.48 -41.86 0.80
N VAL A 281 -4.23 -40.80 1.57
CA VAL A 281 -4.88 -40.60 2.89
C VAL A 281 -6.40 -40.44 2.74
N LYS A 282 -6.88 -39.73 1.70
CA LYS A 282 -8.31 -39.60 1.41
C LYS A 282 -8.95 -40.96 1.09
N PHE A 283 -8.28 -41.78 0.29
CA PHE A 283 -8.71 -43.14 -0.02
C PHE A 283 -8.83 -43.98 1.27
N LEU A 284 -7.78 -44.02 2.10
CA LEU A 284 -7.78 -44.79 3.33
C LEU A 284 -8.87 -44.33 4.31
N ASN A 285 -9.09 -43.02 4.44
CA ASN A 285 -10.15 -42.47 5.29
C ASN A 285 -11.55 -42.91 4.82
N ASN A 286 -11.82 -42.82 3.51
CA ASN A 286 -13.09 -43.25 2.94
C ASN A 286 -13.31 -44.75 3.10
N PHE A 287 -12.26 -45.56 2.96
CA PHE A 287 -12.32 -47.00 3.17
C PHE A 287 -12.68 -47.33 4.63
N LEU A 288 -11.95 -46.76 5.61
CA LEU A 288 -12.22 -46.98 7.03
C LEU A 288 -13.62 -46.54 7.45
N ALA A 289 -14.14 -45.45 6.86
CA ALA A 289 -15.50 -44.98 7.14
C ALA A 289 -16.59 -45.99 6.73
N GLN A 290 -16.34 -46.81 5.70
CA GLN A 290 -17.27 -47.84 5.21
C GLN A 290 -17.13 -49.19 5.94
N VAL A 291 -16.03 -49.42 6.66
CA VAL A 291 -15.83 -50.65 7.44
C VAL A 291 -16.83 -50.74 8.60
N THR A 292 -17.12 -49.64 9.30
CA THR A 292 -18.02 -49.70 10.46
C THR A 292 -19.48 -49.98 10.09
N PRO A 293 -20.10 -49.34 9.06
CA PRO A 293 -21.43 -49.72 8.60
C PRO A 293 -21.50 -51.20 8.19
N PHE A 294 -20.45 -51.73 7.55
CA PHE A 294 -20.37 -53.16 7.25
C PHE A 294 -20.43 -54.02 8.53
N ILE A 295 -19.66 -53.67 9.57
CA ILE A 295 -19.71 -54.37 10.87
C ILE A 295 -21.08 -54.20 11.54
N PHE A 296 -21.71 -53.03 11.41
CA PHE A 296 -23.05 -52.76 11.97
C PHE A 296 -24.12 -53.61 11.26
N TYR A 297 -24.07 -53.72 9.94
CA TYR A 297 -25.00 -54.59 9.21
C TYR A 297 -24.79 -56.07 9.53
N ALA A 298 -23.54 -56.54 9.56
CA ALA A 298 -23.23 -57.95 9.84
C ALA A 298 -23.53 -58.33 11.31
N GLY A 299 -22.97 -57.57 12.26
CA GLY A 299 -23.10 -57.85 13.69
C GLY A 299 -24.44 -57.39 14.27
N GLY A 300 -24.87 -56.17 13.96
CA GLY A 300 -26.17 -55.65 14.38
C GLY A 300 -27.34 -56.38 13.73
N GLY A 301 -27.21 -56.80 12.46
CA GLY A 301 -28.17 -57.69 11.82
C GLY A 301 -28.29 -59.05 12.51
N TYR A 302 -27.17 -59.65 12.92
CA TYR A 302 -27.17 -60.89 13.71
C TYR A 302 -27.84 -60.71 15.09
N LEU A 303 -27.54 -59.60 15.79
CA LEU A 303 -28.20 -59.26 17.06
C LEU A 303 -29.70 -59.02 16.91
N ALA A 304 -30.13 -58.47 15.77
CA ALA A 304 -31.54 -58.28 15.46
C ALA A 304 -32.25 -59.61 15.17
N ILE A 305 -31.62 -60.52 14.43
CA ILE A 305 -32.17 -61.86 14.15
C ILE A 305 -32.29 -62.70 15.44
N THR A 306 -31.34 -62.55 16.37
CA THR A 306 -31.35 -63.26 17.66
C THR A 306 -32.26 -62.60 18.71
N GLY A 307 -32.95 -61.51 18.37
CA GLY A 307 -33.89 -60.81 19.26
C GLY A 307 -33.23 -60.01 20.39
N GLN A 308 -31.90 -59.85 20.38
CA GLN A 308 -31.17 -59.08 21.39
C GLN A 308 -31.15 -57.58 21.10
N MET A 309 -31.59 -57.17 19.91
CA MET A 309 -31.58 -55.78 19.46
C MET A 309 -32.75 -55.52 18.52
N ASP A 310 -33.34 -54.34 18.63
CA ASP A 310 -34.43 -53.94 17.76
C ASP A 310 -33.93 -53.31 16.44
N ILE A 311 -34.69 -53.47 15.34
CA ILE A 311 -34.36 -52.88 14.04
C ILE A 311 -34.31 -51.34 14.12
N GLY A 312 -35.17 -50.71 14.93
CA GLY A 312 -35.07 -49.26 15.13
C GLY A 312 -33.82 -48.84 15.87
N GLN A 313 -33.33 -49.64 16.83
CA GLN A 313 -32.04 -49.40 17.47
C GLN A 313 -30.89 -49.52 16.46
N LEU A 314 -30.97 -50.44 15.51
CA LEU A 314 -29.96 -50.60 14.45
C LEU A 314 -29.94 -49.41 13.51
N VAL A 315 -31.13 -48.96 13.08
CA VAL A 315 -31.27 -47.76 12.26
C VAL A 315 -30.77 -46.52 12.99
N ALA A 316 -31.10 -46.36 14.28
CA ALA A 316 -30.63 -45.24 15.10
C ALA A 316 -29.11 -45.24 15.27
N ALA A 317 -28.50 -46.41 15.53
CA ALA A 317 -27.06 -46.56 15.61
C ALA A 317 -26.37 -46.24 14.27
N LEU A 318 -26.95 -46.66 13.14
CA LEU A 318 -26.43 -46.34 11.80
C LEU A 318 -26.51 -44.84 11.48
N VAL A 319 -27.63 -44.18 11.83
CA VAL A 319 -27.79 -42.72 11.65
C VAL A 319 -26.80 -41.95 12.52
N ALA A 320 -26.68 -42.31 13.81
CA ALA A 320 -25.71 -41.67 14.70
C ALA A 320 -24.27 -41.92 14.26
N TYR A 321 -23.95 -43.13 13.78
CA TYR A 321 -22.61 -43.40 13.24
C TYR A 321 -22.34 -42.60 11.96
N LYS A 322 -23.32 -42.40 11.07
CA LYS A 322 -23.13 -41.58 9.86
C LYS A 322 -22.65 -40.16 10.19
N GLU A 323 -23.11 -39.61 11.32
CA GLU A 323 -22.72 -38.29 11.81
C GLU A 323 -21.36 -38.25 12.53
N LEU A 324 -20.77 -39.39 12.91
CA LEU A 324 -19.56 -39.46 13.73
C LEU A 324 -18.23 -39.20 12.96
N PRO A 325 -17.99 -39.72 11.74
CA PRO A 325 -16.75 -39.50 11.01
C PRO A 325 -16.47 -38.03 10.66
N GLY A 326 -17.50 -37.23 10.41
CA GLY A 326 -17.38 -35.82 10.03
C GLY A 326 -16.67 -34.99 11.11
N PRO A 327 -17.21 -34.90 12.34
CA PRO A 327 -16.61 -34.17 13.44
C PRO A 327 -15.20 -34.64 13.81
N VAL A 328 -14.94 -35.96 13.80
CA VAL A 328 -13.60 -36.50 14.09
C VAL A 328 -12.59 -36.05 13.04
N LYS A 329 -12.96 -36.13 11.76
CA LYS A 329 -12.12 -35.63 10.66
C LYS A 329 -11.86 -34.13 10.78
N GLU A 330 -12.89 -33.34 11.05
CA GLU A 330 -12.77 -31.90 11.21
C GLU A 330 -11.91 -31.52 12.43
N LEU A 331 -11.93 -32.29 13.52
CA LEU A 331 -11.05 -32.08 14.68
C LEU A 331 -9.57 -32.32 14.31
N ILE A 332 -9.30 -33.34 13.50
CA ILE A 332 -7.97 -33.63 12.96
C ILE A 332 -7.52 -32.53 12.00
N ASP A 333 -8.43 -32.01 11.17
CA ASP A 333 -8.17 -30.89 10.26
C ASP A 333 -7.91 -29.58 11.06
N TRP A 334 -8.63 -29.37 12.18
CA TRP A 334 -8.40 -28.26 13.11
C TRP A 334 -7.03 -28.33 13.78
N ASP A 335 -6.57 -29.51 14.22
CA ASP A 335 -5.24 -29.67 14.83
C ASP A 335 -4.11 -29.34 13.82
N GLN A 336 -4.31 -29.66 12.54
CA GLN A 336 -3.40 -29.27 11.46
C GLN A 336 -3.40 -27.75 11.26
N GLN A 337 -4.58 -27.15 11.16
CA GLN A 337 -4.70 -25.70 11.03
C GLN A 337 -4.04 -24.98 12.22
N ARG A 338 -4.18 -25.52 13.44
CA ARG A 338 -3.50 -25.01 14.63
C ARG A 338 -1.99 -25.00 14.45
N LEU A 339 -1.39 -26.11 14.00
CA LEU A 339 0.05 -26.21 13.78
C LEU A 339 0.53 -25.23 12.70
N ASP A 340 -0.18 -25.15 11.58
CA ASP A 340 0.17 -24.26 10.47
C ASP A 340 0.11 -22.78 10.88
N VAL A 341 -0.96 -22.39 11.59
CA VAL A 341 -1.16 -21.02 12.07
C VAL A 341 -0.17 -20.67 13.19
N GLN A 342 0.18 -21.61 14.06
CA GLN A 342 1.20 -21.42 15.08
C GLN A 342 2.57 -21.09 14.45
N ILE A 343 3.00 -21.85 13.42
CA ILE A 343 4.26 -21.59 12.71
C ILE A 343 4.27 -20.19 12.08
N LYS A 344 3.17 -19.81 11.42
CA LYS A 344 3.03 -18.47 10.83
C LYS A 344 3.08 -17.37 11.89
N TYR A 345 2.37 -17.57 13.01
CA TYR A 345 2.38 -16.62 14.11
C TYR A 345 3.78 -16.45 14.70
N ASP A 346 4.51 -17.55 14.91
CA ASP A 346 5.88 -17.52 15.44
C ASP A 346 6.83 -16.78 14.48
N GLN A 347 6.73 -17.04 13.17
CA GLN A 347 7.50 -16.32 12.14
C GLN A 347 7.19 -14.82 12.12
N VAL A 348 5.91 -14.45 12.16
CA VAL A 348 5.47 -13.05 12.23
C VAL A 348 5.96 -12.38 13.51
N VAL A 349 5.87 -13.07 14.65
CA VAL A 349 6.37 -12.54 15.92
C VAL A 349 7.89 -12.33 15.84
N GLU A 350 8.65 -13.29 15.34
CA GLU A 350 10.11 -13.18 15.20
C GLU A 350 10.51 -11.99 14.33
N GLN A 351 9.91 -11.85 13.14
CA GLN A 351 10.20 -10.76 12.21
C GLN A 351 9.80 -9.37 12.75
N PHE A 352 8.75 -9.29 13.58
CA PHE A 352 8.25 -8.02 14.13
C PHE A 352 8.75 -7.73 15.56
N HIS A 353 9.87 -8.35 15.97
CA HIS A 353 10.63 -8.01 17.18
C HIS A 353 12.13 -7.84 16.88
N PRO A 354 12.52 -6.83 16.10
CA PRO A 354 13.94 -6.53 15.92
C PRO A 354 14.61 -6.13 17.24
N PRO A 355 15.93 -6.34 17.37
CA PRO A 355 16.70 -5.79 18.49
C PRO A 355 16.59 -4.27 18.51
N GLN A 356 16.68 -3.67 19.70
CA GLN A 356 16.64 -2.20 19.89
C GLN A 356 15.38 -1.49 19.36
N MET A 357 14.27 -2.22 19.14
CA MET A 357 12.99 -1.61 18.75
C MET A 357 12.57 -0.52 19.74
N LEU A 358 12.13 0.62 19.22
CA LEU A 358 11.69 1.76 20.03
C LEU A 358 10.54 1.34 20.96
N GLU A 359 10.57 1.79 22.21
CA GLU A 359 9.49 1.52 23.18
C GLU A 359 8.22 2.31 22.86
N SER A 360 7.05 1.69 23.06
CA SER A 360 5.75 2.29 22.70
C SER A 360 5.49 3.63 23.39
N ARG A 361 5.99 3.80 24.62
CA ARG A 361 5.83 5.04 25.40
C ARG A 361 6.54 6.25 24.76
N MET A 362 7.53 6.01 23.91
CA MET A 362 8.32 7.05 23.25
C MET A 362 7.54 7.75 22.13
N GLN A 363 6.45 7.13 21.66
CA GLN A 363 5.57 7.66 20.61
C GLN A 363 4.24 8.21 21.17
N ASP A 364 4.07 8.27 22.50
CA ASP A 364 2.85 8.81 23.10
C ASP A 364 2.80 10.35 22.99
N PRO A 365 1.86 10.92 22.21
CA PRO A 365 1.78 12.36 21.98
C PRO A 365 1.28 13.15 23.21
N ALA A 366 0.64 12.49 24.18
CA ALA A 366 -0.14 13.15 25.24
C ALA A 366 0.65 13.44 26.53
N ARG A 367 1.90 12.96 26.63
CA ARG A 367 2.59 12.87 27.94
C ARG A 367 3.76 13.84 28.16
N HIS A 368 4.13 14.68 27.20
CA HIS A 368 5.45 15.31 27.25
C HIS A 368 5.42 16.81 26.94
N ARG A 369 6.11 17.59 27.77
CA ARG A 369 6.42 18.99 27.50
C ARG A 369 7.41 19.04 26.34
N THR A 370 7.10 19.87 25.34
CA THR A 370 7.98 20.15 24.21
C THR A 370 8.69 21.47 24.45
N ASP A 371 9.27 21.67 25.64
CA ASP A 371 10.02 22.90 25.92
C ASP A 371 11.25 22.98 24.98
N PRO A 372 11.70 24.18 24.58
CA PRO A 372 12.90 24.32 23.74
C PRO A 372 14.15 23.72 24.40
N PHE A 373 15.07 23.20 23.60
CA PHE A 373 16.38 22.79 24.11
C PHE A 373 17.22 24.01 24.49
N GLU A 374 17.61 24.09 25.76
CA GLU A 374 18.56 25.08 26.29
C GLU A 374 19.78 24.35 26.87
N GLY A 375 20.95 24.98 26.82
CA GLY A 375 22.20 24.42 27.34
C GLY A 375 23.08 23.79 26.25
N GLU A 376 23.81 22.73 26.58
CA GLU A 376 24.83 22.16 25.68
C GLU A 376 24.45 20.78 25.14
N ILE A 377 24.98 20.48 23.96
CA ILE A 377 25.05 19.12 23.42
C ILE A 377 26.37 18.52 23.87
N ALA A 378 26.31 17.34 24.50
CA ALA A 378 27.49 16.64 24.99
C ALA A 378 27.42 15.15 24.66
N ALA A 379 28.52 14.62 24.11
CA ALA A 379 28.74 13.21 23.89
C ALA A 379 29.87 12.71 24.80
N SER A 380 29.69 11.54 25.40
CA SER A 380 30.70 10.91 26.27
C SER A 380 30.91 9.46 25.84
N ASN A 381 32.13 9.17 25.36
CA ASN A 381 32.54 7.86 24.86
C ASN A 381 31.52 7.23 23.88
N LEU A 382 30.97 8.05 22.99
CA LEU A 382 29.91 7.67 22.08
C LEU A 382 30.46 6.68 21.05
N THR A 383 29.83 5.51 20.96
CA THR A 383 30.21 4.44 20.03
C THR A 383 28.97 3.96 19.29
N TRP A 384 29.11 3.74 17.99
CA TRP A 384 28.10 3.08 17.18
C TRP A 384 28.74 1.98 16.35
N GLU A 385 28.20 0.78 16.54
CA GLU A 385 28.60 -0.44 15.85
C GLU A 385 27.50 -0.83 14.87
N ASP A 386 27.89 -1.21 13.66
CA ASP A 386 26.96 -1.84 12.74
C ASP A 386 26.63 -3.27 13.18
N ASP A 387 25.68 -3.92 12.50
CA ASP A 387 25.27 -5.28 12.86
C ASP A 387 26.36 -6.35 12.61
N CYS A 388 27.43 -6.00 11.88
CA CYS A 388 28.60 -6.86 11.69
C CYS A 388 29.62 -6.69 12.83
N GLY A 389 29.38 -5.78 13.78
CA GLY A 389 30.28 -5.44 14.87
C GLY A 389 31.40 -4.47 14.45
N VAL A 390 31.31 -3.86 13.28
CA VAL A 390 32.26 -2.84 12.82
C VAL A 390 31.88 -1.51 13.46
N LYS A 391 32.83 -0.92 14.19
CA LYS A 391 32.68 0.41 14.78
C LYS A 391 32.82 1.48 13.70
N ILE A 392 31.72 2.16 13.38
CA ILE A 392 31.73 3.32 12.49
C ILE A 392 31.95 4.61 13.27
N ILE A 393 31.56 4.63 14.55
CA ILE A 393 31.92 5.66 15.52
C ILE A 393 32.56 4.95 16.71
N ASP A 394 33.76 5.34 17.11
CA ASP A 394 34.56 4.68 18.15
C ASP A 394 34.95 5.65 19.27
N GLY A 395 34.15 5.66 20.33
CA GLY A 395 34.50 6.33 21.60
C GLY A 395 34.63 7.86 21.54
N ILE A 396 33.91 8.55 20.66
CA ILE A 396 34.05 10.01 20.52
C ILE A 396 33.43 10.78 21.69
N SER A 397 34.08 11.88 22.09
CA SER A 397 33.60 12.76 23.16
C SER A 397 33.76 14.22 22.75
N PHE A 398 32.69 14.99 22.89
CA PHE A 398 32.66 16.42 22.54
C PHE A 398 31.58 17.15 23.34
N ARG A 399 31.69 18.48 23.44
CA ARG A 399 30.68 19.36 24.05
C ARG A 399 30.67 20.70 23.33
N PHE A 400 29.48 21.22 23.03
CA PHE A 400 29.27 22.54 22.45
C PHE A 400 27.88 23.09 22.83
N ASP A 401 27.70 24.41 22.74
CA ASP A 401 26.41 25.06 23.01
C ASP A 401 25.34 24.61 22.00
N ALA A 402 24.12 24.34 22.45
CA ALA A 402 23.05 23.85 21.58
C ALA A 402 22.65 24.86 20.49
N ASN A 403 22.97 26.15 20.66
CA ASN A 403 22.72 27.20 19.68
C ASN A 403 23.93 27.50 18.77
N ALA A 404 25.04 26.78 18.93
CA ALA A 404 26.23 26.97 18.11
C ALA A 404 26.04 26.45 16.68
N HIS A 405 26.78 27.04 15.74
CA HIS A 405 26.85 26.55 14.36
C HIS A 405 28.07 25.64 14.20
N ILE A 406 27.83 24.35 14.01
CA ILE A 406 28.86 23.30 13.96
C ILE A 406 28.96 22.74 12.55
N ALA A 407 30.17 22.65 12.02
CA ALA A 407 30.46 21.85 10.82
C ALA A 407 30.99 20.47 11.21
N ILE A 408 30.54 19.41 10.53
CA ILE A 408 31.10 18.06 10.58
C ILE A 408 31.77 17.79 9.24
N ALA A 409 33.06 17.49 9.24
CA ALA A 409 33.81 17.20 8.01
C ALA A 409 34.66 15.94 8.17
N GLY A 410 35.03 15.32 7.05
CA GLY A 410 35.82 14.09 7.03
C GLY A 410 35.77 13.42 5.66
N PRO A 411 36.62 12.41 5.41
CA PRO A 411 36.51 11.58 4.22
C PRO A 411 35.16 10.86 4.17
N ALA A 412 34.71 10.51 2.95
CA ALA A 412 33.52 9.69 2.76
C ALA A 412 33.68 8.35 3.49
N GLY A 413 32.65 7.93 4.24
CA GLY A 413 32.72 6.72 5.07
C GLY A 413 33.49 6.88 6.39
N GLY A 414 34.06 8.06 6.69
CA GLY A 414 34.76 8.33 7.95
C GLY A 414 33.87 8.39 9.20
N GLY A 415 32.54 8.37 9.04
CA GLY A 415 31.56 8.37 10.14
C GLY A 415 30.76 9.66 10.30
N LYS A 416 30.98 10.68 9.45
CA LYS A 416 30.28 11.97 9.52
C LYS A 416 28.75 11.86 9.40
N GLU A 417 28.25 11.05 8.47
CA GLU A 417 26.81 10.83 8.31
C GLU A 417 26.23 10.06 9.50
N THR A 418 26.98 9.08 10.02
CA THR A 418 26.59 8.29 11.19
C THR A 418 26.49 9.17 12.44
N LEU A 419 27.44 10.10 12.65
CA LEU A 419 27.35 11.06 13.75
C LEU A 419 26.12 11.96 13.59
N ALA A 420 25.85 12.47 12.39
CA ALA A 420 24.67 13.30 12.14
C ALA A 420 23.36 12.55 12.46
N LEU A 421 23.27 11.26 12.12
CA LEU A 421 22.12 10.42 12.46
C LEU A 421 21.99 10.16 13.97
N LEU A 422 23.10 10.01 14.71
CA LEU A 422 23.10 9.90 16.17
C LEU A 422 22.63 11.20 16.83
N LEU A 423 23.15 12.35 16.37
CA LEU A 423 22.74 13.68 16.83
C LEU A 423 21.27 13.97 16.53
N ALA A 424 20.77 13.51 15.37
CA ALA A 424 19.36 13.58 14.98
C ALA A 424 18.45 12.61 15.72
N ARG A 425 19.02 11.72 16.56
CA ARG A 425 18.33 10.64 17.25
C ARG A 425 17.67 9.60 16.33
N LEU A 426 18.10 9.55 15.06
CA LEU A 426 17.67 8.54 14.08
C LEU A 426 18.45 7.22 14.19
N LEU A 427 19.59 7.26 14.89
CA LEU A 427 20.32 6.10 15.39
C LEU A 427 20.41 6.15 16.93
N PHE A 428 20.57 4.98 17.54
CA PHE A 428 20.84 4.82 18.96
C PHE A 428 22.31 4.43 19.13
N PRO A 429 23.05 5.02 20.08
CA PRO A 429 24.41 4.59 20.35
C PRO A 429 24.46 3.16 20.88
N SER A 430 25.48 2.39 20.46
CA SER A 430 25.75 1.04 20.98
C SER A 430 26.33 1.10 22.40
N SER A 431 27.15 2.12 22.66
CA SER A 431 27.63 2.47 24.00
C SER A 431 27.98 3.96 24.10
N GLY A 432 28.19 4.43 25.33
CA GLY A 432 28.36 5.86 25.62
C GLY A 432 27.04 6.59 25.85
N LYS A 433 27.11 7.91 25.98
CA LYS A 433 25.95 8.76 26.26
C LYS A 433 25.93 10.00 25.37
N LEU A 434 24.75 10.38 24.90
CA LEU A 434 24.51 11.65 24.20
C LEU A 434 23.43 12.43 24.98
N THR A 435 23.74 13.66 25.36
CA THR A 435 22.81 14.55 26.08
C THR A 435 22.63 15.88 25.35
N ILE A 436 21.42 16.43 25.39
CA ILE A 436 21.09 17.79 24.94
C ILE A 436 20.41 18.50 26.11
N GLY A 437 20.96 19.65 26.55
CA GLY A 437 20.41 20.39 27.68
C GLY A 437 20.39 19.59 28.99
N GLY A 438 21.35 18.68 29.16
CA GLY A 438 21.43 17.77 30.31
C GLY A 438 20.48 16.56 30.26
N HIS A 439 19.58 16.47 29.27
CA HIS A 439 18.70 15.33 29.06
C HIS A 439 19.34 14.29 28.15
N ASP A 440 19.22 13.01 28.50
CA ASP A 440 19.67 11.91 27.64
C ASP A 440 18.78 11.80 26.41
N VAL A 441 19.35 12.00 25.22
CA VAL A 441 18.60 11.98 23.96
C VAL A 441 18.00 10.59 23.72
N THR A 442 18.60 9.53 24.26
CA THR A 442 18.08 8.16 24.15
C THR A 442 16.75 7.95 24.87
N GLU A 443 16.48 8.74 25.92
CA GLU A 443 15.28 8.65 26.74
C GLU A 443 14.18 9.65 26.32
N LEU A 444 14.50 10.59 25.42
CA LEU A 444 13.55 11.58 24.93
C LEU A 444 12.49 10.98 23.98
N PRO A 445 11.20 11.29 24.16
CA PRO A 445 10.13 10.88 23.25
C PRO A 445 10.30 11.48 21.84
N GLU A 446 9.78 10.78 20.83
CA GLU A 446 9.76 11.26 19.43
C GLU A 446 8.93 12.53 19.26
N ALA A 447 7.93 12.76 20.13
CA ALA A 447 7.19 14.02 20.17
C ALA A 447 8.08 15.23 20.54
N VAL A 448 9.23 15.01 21.18
CA VAL A 448 10.22 16.06 21.49
C VAL A 448 11.28 16.08 20.40
N THR A 449 11.99 14.97 20.18
CA THR A 449 13.11 14.91 19.22
C THR A 449 12.65 15.17 17.78
N GLY A 450 11.55 14.55 17.36
CA GLY A 450 10.94 14.73 16.05
C GLY A 450 10.19 16.06 15.86
N ARG A 451 10.15 16.94 16.87
CA ARG A 451 9.64 18.33 16.74
C ARG A 451 10.77 19.36 16.86
N ARG A 452 11.64 19.19 17.85
CA ARG A 452 12.73 20.12 18.19
C ARG A 452 14.02 19.90 17.42
N ILE A 453 14.20 18.74 16.78
CA ILE A 453 15.34 18.47 15.89
C ILE A 453 14.80 18.22 14.48
N SER A 454 15.35 18.93 13.50
CA SER A 454 15.11 18.66 12.08
C SER A 454 16.35 18.04 11.46
N TYR A 455 16.17 17.00 10.67
CA TYR A 455 17.24 16.33 9.94
C TYR A 455 16.89 16.30 8.45
N VAL A 456 17.85 16.67 7.61
CA VAL A 456 17.72 16.66 6.16
C VAL A 456 18.92 15.94 5.57
N ALA A 457 18.65 14.97 4.70
CA ALA A 457 19.67 14.24 3.95
C ALA A 457 19.54 14.48 2.44
N GLY A 458 20.64 14.29 1.71
CA GLY A 458 20.68 14.39 0.25
C GLY A 458 19.72 13.44 -0.49
N ASP A 459 19.35 12.31 0.12
CA ASP A 459 18.48 11.26 -0.41
C ASP A 459 17.07 11.22 0.25
N SER A 460 16.56 12.39 0.65
CA SER A 460 15.25 12.49 1.32
C SER A 460 14.09 11.89 0.50
N ASN A 461 13.26 11.07 1.16
CA ASN A 461 12.07 10.47 0.56
C ASN A 461 10.83 11.37 0.68
N PHE A 462 9.95 11.31 -0.31
CA PHE A 462 8.67 12.02 -0.39
C PHE A 462 7.51 11.06 -0.63
N PHE A 463 6.34 11.42 -0.12
CA PHE A 463 5.11 10.67 -0.38
C PHE A 463 4.51 11.10 -1.72
N PRO A 464 3.74 10.23 -2.39
CA PRO A 464 3.02 10.56 -3.62
C PRO A 464 1.83 11.49 -3.28
N LEU A 465 2.18 12.71 -2.90
CA LEU A 465 1.32 13.83 -2.55
C LEU A 465 1.85 15.07 -3.29
N SER A 466 1.06 16.14 -3.24
CA SER A 466 1.45 17.48 -3.68
C SER A 466 2.72 18.01 -2.98
N ILE A 467 3.35 19.03 -3.57
CA ILE A 467 4.44 19.78 -2.92
C ILE A 467 3.96 20.35 -1.59
N ARG A 468 2.75 20.94 -1.56
CA ARG A 468 2.08 21.49 -0.38
C ARG A 468 2.02 20.46 0.75
N ASP A 469 1.45 19.29 0.49
CA ASP A 469 1.26 18.27 1.51
C ASP A 469 2.58 17.67 1.99
N ASN A 470 3.57 17.54 1.12
CA ASN A 470 4.90 17.11 1.53
C ASN A 470 5.59 18.16 2.42
N LEU A 471 5.44 19.46 2.16
CA LEU A 471 5.92 20.53 3.03
C LEU A 471 5.23 20.49 4.40
N LEU A 472 3.90 20.36 4.42
CA LEU A 472 3.09 20.34 5.65
C LEU A 472 3.17 19.02 6.42
N TYR A 473 3.70 17.95 5.82
CA TYR A 473 3.80 16.62 6.44
C TYR A 473 4.46 16.67 7.82
N GLY A 474 5.52 17.48 7.95
CA GLY A 474 6.27 17.66 9.19
C GLY A 474 5.49 18.31 10.33
N LEU A 475 4.28 18.82 10.08
CA LEU A 475 3.40 19.46 11.07
C LEU A 475 2.23 18.55 11.51
N LYS A 476 2.05 17.38 10.88
CA LYS A 476 0.92 16.46 11.11
C LYS A 476 1.16 15.54 12.32
N HIS A 477 1.31 16.10 13.51
CA HIS A 477 1.69 15.34 14.71
C HIS A 477 0.52 14.77 15.52
N ARG A 478 -0.61 15.48 15.53
CA ARG A 478 -1.82 15.14 16.29
C ARG A 478 -3.02 15.87 15.67
N PRO A 479 -4.25 15.38 15.86
CA PRO A 479 -5.43 16.15 15.50
C PRO A 479 -5.45 17.46 16.32
N VAL A 480 -5.53 18.60 15.63
CA VAL A 480 -5.53 19.96 16.19
C VAL A 480 -6.94 20.37 16.57
N ASP A 481 -7.92 20.06 15.72
CA ASP A 481 -9.35 20.29 15.96
C ASP A 481 -10.15 18.99 15.93
N LYS A 482 -11.21 18.93 16.73
CA LYS A 482 -12.32 17.99 16.50
C LYS A 482 -13.19 18.58 15.38
N LEU A 483 -12.69 18.57 14.16
CA LEU A 483 -13.59 18.70 13.02
C LEU A 483 -14.49 17.45 13.04
N ASP A 484 -15.74 17.67 13.42
CA ASP A 484 -16.85 16.74 13.25
C ASP A 484 -17.15 16.62 11.76
N ALA A 485 -16.18 16.13 10.96
CA ALA A 485 -16.51 15.49 9.69
C ALA A 485 -17.30 14.23 10.06
N GLN A 486 -18.60 14.43 10.30
CA GLN A 486 -19.53 13.35 10.56
C GLN A 486 -19.58 12.51 9.29
N PRO A 487 -19.35 11.19 9.36
CA PRO A 487 -19.73 10.35 8.24
C PRO A 487 -21.23 10.52 7.99
N ASP A 488 -21.67 10.29 6.75
CA ASP A 488 -23.05 10.54 6.29
C ASP A 488 -24.13 9.87 7.18
N ASP A 489 -23.78 8.88 8.01
CA ASP A 489 -24.62 8.28 9.05
C ASP A 489 -23.94 8.24 10.44
N PRO A 490 -24.44 8.97 11.46
CA PRO A 490 -23.86 9.01 12.81
C PRO A 490 -23.94 7.68 13.56
N LYS A 491 -24.90 6.80 13.26
CA LYS A 491 -24.99 5.47 13.87
C LYS A 491 -23.89 4.55 13.36
N ILE A 492 -23.59 4.61 12.07
CA ILE A 492 -22.47 3.84 11.48
C ILE A 492 -21.14 4.33 12.09
N ALA A 493 -20.99 5.64 12.30
CA ALA A 493 -19.84 6.22 12.98
C ALA A 493 -19.64 5.67 14.40
N GLU A 494 -20.70 5.63 15.19
CA GLU A 494 -20.66 5.16 16.58
C GLU A 494 -20.35 3.67 16.65
N LEU A 495 -20.98 2.86 15.79
CA LEU A 495 -20.70 1.44 15.67
C LEU A 495 -19.24 1.19 15.25
N ALA A 496 -18.73 1.95 14.29
CA ALA A 496 -17.34 1.87 13.84
C ALA A 496 -16.36 2.22 14.96
N ARG A 497 -16.61 3.30 15.72
CA ARG A 497 -15.81 3.70 16.89
C ARG A 497 -15.80 2.64 17.99
N ALA A 498 -16.97 2.10 18.34
CA ALA A 498 -17.07 1.02 19.32
C ALA A 498 -16.30 -0.23 18.88
N GLU A 499 -16.33 -0.57 17.59
CA GLU A 499 -15.60 -1.70 17.03
C GLU A 499 -14.08 -1.43 16.96
N THR A 500 -13.65 -0.19 16.64
CA THR A 500 -12.24 0.26 16.70
C THR A 500 -11.67 0.09 18.11
N ALA A 501 -12.40 0.56 19.13
CA ALA A 501 -12.01 0.42 20.53
C ALA A 501 -11.93 -1.06 20.96
N ARG A 502 -12.90 -1.89 20.55
CA ARG A 502 -12.87 -3.34 20.79
C ARG A 502 -11.73 -4.06 20.07
N ALA A 503 -11.31 -3.60 18.91
CA ALA A 503 -10.11 -4.08 18.23
C ALA A 503 -8.82 -3.60 18.90
N GLY A 504 -8.87 -2.62 19.81
CA GLY A 504 -7.69 -2.06 20.47
C GLY A 504 -6.88 -1.14 19.55
N ASN A 505 -7.53 -0.59 18.52
CA ASN A 505 -6.96 0.43 17.65
C ASN A 505 -7.20 1.82 18.28
N PRO A 506 -6.36 2.82 17.99
CA PRO A 506 -6.55 4.18 18.45
C PRO A 506 -7.78 4.81 17.79
N ASP A 507 -8.43 5.71 18.52
CA ASP A 507 -9.61 6.46 18.06
C ASP A 507 -9.18 7.82 17.49
N PHE A 508 -8.23 7.82 16.55
CA PHE A 508 -7.84 9.03 15.83
C PHE A 508 -8.72 9.20 14.58
N ASN A 509 -9.29 10.39 14.40
CA ASN A 509 -10.04 10.72 13.20
C ASN A 509 -9.07 11.21 12.10
N ILE A 510 -8.93 10.45 11.01
CA ILE A 510 -8.07 10.84 9.89
C ILE A 510 -8.60 12.09 9.15
N PHE A 511 -9.90 12.36 9.23
CA PHE A 511 -10.54 13.52 8.61
C PHE A 511 -10.55 14.77 9.51
N ALA A 512 -9.97 14.68 10.71
CA ALA A 512 -9.72 15.86 11.53
C ALA A 512 -8.66 16.76 10.87
N GLU A 513 -8.54 18.00 11.33
CA GLU A 513 -7.38 18.83 10.97
C GLU A 513 -6.14 18.30 11.70
N TRP A 514 -5.08 18.00 10.96
CA TRP A 514 -3.82 17.46 11.48
C TRP A 514 -2.68 18.48 11.44
N VAL A 515 -2.78 19.50 10.58
CA VAL A 515 -1.69 20.46 10.38
C VAL A 515 -1.64 21.44 11.55
N ASP A 516 -0.54 21.40 12.32
CA ASP A 516 -0.27 22.38 13.36
C ASP A 516 0.27 23.68 12.75
N TYR A 517 -0.64 24.55 12.27
CA TYR A 517 -0.28 25.83 11.65
C TYR A 517 0.52 26.75 12.59
N ALA A 518 0.21 26.70 13.89
CA ALA A 518 0.89 27.51 14.89
C ALA A 518 2.38 27.15 15.01
N ALA A 519 2.74 25.87 14.85
CA ALA A 519 4.13 25.43 14.84
C ALA A 519 4.93 26.00 13.65
N ALA A 520 4.27 26.36 12.54
CA ALA A 520 4.88 27.06 11.42
C ALA A 520 4.82 28.60 11.54
N GLY A 521 4.25 29.12 12.62
CA GLY A 521 4.01 30.56 12.82
C GLY A 521 2.88 31.11 11.94
N ALA A 522 1.90 30.28 11.57
CA ALA A 522 0.70 30.66 10.82
C ALA A 522 -0.55 30.53 11.71
N VAL A 523 -1.58 31.35 11.44
CA VAL A 523 -2.84 31.33 12.21
C VAL A 523 -3.78 30.20 11.76
N GLY A 524 -3.70 29.78 10.49
CA GLY A 524 -4.56 28.75 9.92
C GLY A 524 -4.28 28.46 8.45
N PRO A 525 -5.15 27.68 7.77
CA PRO A 525 -4.93 27.21 6.40
C PRO A 525 -4.83 28.33 5.36
N TYR A 526 -5.47 29.49 5.59
CA TYR A 526 -5.42 30.62 4.66
C TYR A 526 -4.12 31.44 4.74
N ASP A 527 -3.41 31.37 5.87
CA ASP A 527 -2.20 32.15 6.15
C ASP A 527 -0.91 31.35 5.84
N ILE A 528 -1.02 30.02 5.80
CA ILE A 528 0.13 29.13 5.59
C ILE A 528 0.84 29.37 4.26
N ASP A 529 0.12 29.77 3.20
CA ASP A 529 0.69 29.99 1.87
C ASP A 529 1.74 31.09 1.86
N GLY A 530 1.53 32.16 2.64
CA GLY A 530 2.51 33.23 2.80
C GLY A 530 3.80 32.71 3.44
N LYS A 531 3.67 31.83 4.43
CA LYS A 531 4.81 31.16 5.09
C LYS A 531 5.51 30.16 4.20
N LEU A 532 4.76 29.36 3.44
CA LEU A 532 5.34 28.46 2.45
C LEU A 532 6.18 29.23 1.44
N ARG A 533 5.65 30.35 0.90
CA ARG A 533 6.37 31.22 -0.03
C ARG A 533 7.65 31.81 0.57
N GLU A 534 7.58 32.29 1.81
CA GLU A 534 8.73 32.83 2.54
C GLU A 534 9.85 31.77 2.67
N ILE A 535 9.48 30.53 3.03
CA ILE A 535 10.42 29.44 3.25
C ILE A 535 10.98 28.88 1.95
N THR A 536 10.15 28.67 0.93
CA THR A 536 10.62 28.18 -0.37
C THR A 536 11.58 29.15 -1.02
N LYS A 537 11.41 30.47 -0.79
CA LYS A 537 12.36 31.48 -1.25
C LYS A 537 13.72 31.39 -0.57
N ARG A 538 13.77 31.09 0.73
CA ARG A 538 15.03 30.92 1.49
C ARG A 538 15.90 29.79 0.91
N VAL A 539 15.27 28.77 0.31
CA VAL A 539 15.95 27.63 -0.33
C VAL A 539 15.95 27.70 -1.87
N ALA A 540 15.59 28.85 -2.46
CA ALA A 540 15.52 29.05 -3.91
C ALA A 540 14.64 28.01 -4.66
N LEU A 541 13.54 27.57 -4.04
CA LEU A 541 12.54 26.66 -4.63
C LEU A 541 11.29 27.41 -5.12
N ASP A 542 11.14 28.68 -4.76
CA ASP A 542 9.95 29.48 -5.10
C ASP A 542 9.77 29.67 -6.61
N ASP A 543 10.85 29.88 -7.35
CA ASP A 543 10.80 29.96 -8.81
C ASP A 543 10.47 28.61 -9.45
N ASP A 544 10.99 27.49 -8.92
CA ASP A 544 10.63 26.14 -9.37
C ASP A 544 9.12 25.88 -9.20
N ILE A 545 8.56 26.24 -8.03
CA ILE A 545 7.12 26.11 -7.72
C ILE A 545 6.30 27.01 -8.63
N TYR A 546 6.74 28.24 -8.87
CA TYR A 546 6.08 29.15 -9.79
C TYR A 546 6.05 28.58 -11.23
N GLN A 547 7.13 27.94 -11.69
CA GLN A 547 7.16 27.27 -12.99
C GLN A 547 6.23 26.04 -13.03
N PHE A 548 6.12 25.28 -11.95
CA PHE A 548 5.11 24.21 -11.86
C PHE A 548 3.69 24.78 -11.95
N GLY A 549 3.42 25.92 -11.31
CA GLY A 549 2.14 26.61 -11.38
C GLY A 549 1.79 27.05 -12.80
N LEU A 550 2.74 27.67 -13.52
CA LEU A 550 2.56 28.06 -14.91
C LEU A 550 2.26 26.88 -15.84
N ARG A 551 2.86 25.72 -15.58
CA ARG A 551 2.63 24.47 -16.35
C ARG A 551 1.40 23.70 -15.88
N GLY A 552 0.86 24.04 -14.71
CA GLY A 552 -0.32 23.42 -14.13
C GLY A 552 -1.60 23.82 -14.85
N THR A 553 -2.70 23.17 -14.49
CA THR A 553 -4.05 23.46 -14.95
C THR A 553 -4.95 23.74 -13.73
N ILE A 554 -6.04 24.48 -13.94
CA ILE A 554 -7.02 24.78 -12.89
C ILE A 554 -8.43 24.53 -13.41
N ASN A 555 -9.33 24.13 -12.51
CA ASN A 555 -10.76 24.07 -12.81
C ASN A 555 -11.35 25.49 -12.75
N PRO A 556 -11.88 26.03 -13.87
CA PRO A 556 -12.47 27.37 -13.90
C PRO A 556 -13.67 27.53 -12.94
N ASP A 557 -14.43 26.46 -12.67
CA ASP A 557 -15.57 26.51 -11.74
C ASP A 557 -15.13 26.66 -10.28
N ALA A 558 -13.95 26.12 -9.94
CA ALA A 558 -13.37 26.22 -8.61
C ALA A 558 -12.62 27.54 -8.38
N HIS A 559 -12.12 28.16 -9.45
CA HIS A 559 -11.28 29.37 -9.40
C HIS A 559 -11.74 30.47 -10.38
N PRO A 560 -13.00 30.94 -10.31
CA PRO A 560 -13.56 31.84 -11.32
C PRO A 560 -12.83 33.19 -11.40
N GLU A 561 -12.37 33.74 -10.28
CA GLU A 561 -11.63 35.02 -10.24
C GLU A 561 -10.25 34.91 -10.88
N LEU A 562 -9.49 33.85 -10.55
CA LEU A 562 -8.18 33.61 -11.15
C LEU A 562 -8.31 33.42 -12.67
N THR A 563 -9.30 32.63 -13.10
CA THR A 563 -9.58 32.42 -14.52
C THR A 563 -9.89 33.73 -15.25
N ALA A 564 -10.74 34.60 -14.68
CA ALA A 564 -11.03 35.90 -15.28
C ALA A 564 -9.78 36.79 -15.37
N ASN A 565 -8.96 36.83 -14.31
CA ASN A 565 -7.73 37.61 -14.31
C ASN A 565 -6.67 37.08 -15.29
N LEU A 566 -6.60 35.77 -15.52
CA LEU A 566 -5.71 35.17 -16.53
C LEU A 566 -6.14 35.56 -17.96
N LEU A 567 -7.43 35.76 -18.22
CA LEU A 567 -7.92 36.30 -19.50
C LEU A 567 -7.54 37.78 -19.67
N ILE A 568 -7.56 38.56 -18.59
CA ILE A 568 -7.05 39.94 -18.60
C ILE A 568 -5.53 39.94 -18.86
N ALA A 569 -4.79 39.03 -18.22
CA ALA A 569 -3.36 38.83 -18.45
C ALA A 569 -3.05 38.51 -19.91
N ARG A 570 -3.84 37.63 -20.54
CA ARG A 570 -3.76 37.33 -21.98
C ARG A 570 -3.90 38.59 -22.83
N GLN A 571 -4.90 39.42 -22.55
CA GLN A 571 -5.14 40.65 -23.31
C GLN A 571 -3.99 41.65 -23.15
N LEU A 572 -3.47 41.81 -21.93
CA LEU A 572 -2.34 42.70 -21.66
C LEU A 572 -1.06 42.22 -22.34
N LEU A 573 -0.74 40.92 -22.23
CA LEU A 573 0.40 40.33 -22.92
C LEU A 573 0.30 40.53 -24.45
N ALA A 574 -0.89 40.32 -25.02
CA ALA A 574 -1.13 40.55 -26.44
C ALA A 574 -0.93 42.01 -26.88
N GLN A 575 -1.12 42.99 -25.97
CA GLN A 575 -0.80 44.39 -26.23
C GLN A 575 0.71 44.63 -26.19
N MET A 576 1.41 44.14 -25.16
CA MET A 576 2.86 44.28 -25.02
C MET A 576 3.63 43.63 -26.17
N LEU A 577 3.15 42.50 -26.69
CA LEU A 577 3.74 41.82 -27.85
C LEU A 577 3.67 42.63 -29.15
N ARG A 578 2.84 43.68 -29.22
CA ARG A 578 2.78 44.61 -30.37
C ARG A 578 3.79 45.76 -30.25
N GLU A 579 4.48 45.89 -29.13
CA GLU A 579 5.46 46.96 -28.94
C GLU A 579 6.75 46.72 -29.75
N PRO A 580 7.41 47.80 -30.20
CA PRO A 580 8.67 47.70 -30.94
C PRO A 580 9.72 46.92 -30.14
N GLY A 581 10.20 45.83 -30.73
CA GLY A 581 11.19 44.94 -30.11
C GLY A 581 10.61 43.57 -29.75
N TYR A 582 9.34 43.46 -29.35
CA TYR A 582 8.67 42.19 -29.04
C TYR A 582 7.82 41.64 -30.18
N ASP A 583 7.68 42.43 -31.25
CA ASP A 583 6.98 42.03 -32.48
C ASP A 583 7.58 40.75 -33.08
N GLY A 584 6.70 39.84 -33.50
CA GLY A 584 7.07 38.57 -34.10
C GLY A 584 7.70 37.55 -33.14
N LEU A 585 7.66 37.74 -31.81
CA LEU A 585 8.12 36.72 -30.85
C LEU A 585 7.19 35.50 -30.78
N ILE A 586 5.90 35.71 -31.07
CA ILE A 586 4.84 34.71 -30.92
C ILE A 586 3.94 34.77 -32.15
N GLU A 587 3.57 33.60 -32.64
CA GLU A 587 2.47 33.45 -33.60
C GLU A 587 1.19 33.14 -32.81
N PRO A 588 0.20 34.05 -32.75
CA PRO A 588 -1.02 33.86 -31.99
C PRO A 588 -1.89 32.75 -32.60
N PHE A 589 -2.76 32.15 -31.80
CA PHE A 589 -3.78 31.25 -32.34
C PHE A 589 -4.91 32.06 -33.01
N ASP A 590 -5.15 31.77 -34.29
CA ASP A 590 -6.23 32.35 -35.09
C ASP A 590 -7.10 31.20 -35.67
N PRO A 591 -8.43 31.19 -35.43
CA PRO A 591 -9.34 30.20 -35.99
C PRO A 591 -9.27 30.09 -37.52
N HIS A 592 -8.89 31.17 -38.22
CA HIS A 592 -8.89 31.29 -39.66
C HIS A 592 -7.52 31.14 -40.32
N ALA A 593 -6.44 31.09 -39.54
CA ALA A 593 -5.07 30.94 -40.05
C ALA A 593 -4.40 29.65 -39.55
N TYR A 594 -3.42 29.18 -40.31
CA TYR A 594 -2.52 28.11 -39.89
C TYR A 594 -1.40 28.71 -39.04
N ASN A 595 -1.08 28.07 -37.90
CA ASN A 595 0.01 28.49 -37.04
C ASN A 595 1.26 27.64 -37.35
N HIS A 596 2.29 28.26 -37.92
CA HIS A 596 3.50 27.58 -38.39
C HIS A 596 4.40 27.06 -37.27
N ASN A 597 4.21 27.59 -36.06
CA ASN A 597 4.95 27.21 -34.85
C ASN A 597 4.19 26.20 -33.97
N ALA A 598 2.94 25.87 -34.30
CA ALA A 598 2.15 24.81 -33.67
C ALA A 598 2.30 23.48 -34.41
N THR A 599 2.02 22.37 -33.73
CA THR A 599 1.98 21.06 -34.37
C THR A 599 0.85 20.98 -35.39
N LEU A 600 0.97 20.08 -36.37
CA LEU A 600 -0.13 19.79 -37.30
C LEU A 600 -1.38 19.33 -36.53
N GLY A 601 -1.22 18.51 -35.49
CA GLY A 601 -2.31 18.05 -34.63
C GLY A 601 -3.03 19.21 -33.93
N GLU A 602 -2.29 20.16 -33.34
CA GLU A 602 -2.88 21.37 -32.75
C GLU A 602 -3.57 22.24 -33.79
N ASN A 603 -3.02 22.36 -35.00
CA ASN A 603 -3.67 23.06 -36.10
C ASN A 603 -4.95 22.34 -36.58
N LEU A 604 -4.98 21.02 -36.56
CA LEU A 604 -6.15 20.24 -36.98
C LEU A 604 -7.28 20.31 -35.94
N LEU A 605 -6.94 20.08 -34.67
CA LEU A 605 -7.91 20.08 -33.57
C LEU A 605 -8.36 21.49 -33.18
N PHE A 606 -7.44 22.47 -33.23
CA PHE A 606 -7.64 23.83 -32.72
C PHE A 606 -8.22 23.85 -31.29
N GLY A 607 -7.63 23.02 -30.43
CA GLY A 607 -8.04 22.84 -29.05
C GLY A 607 -7.11 21.89 -28.32
N THR A 608 -7.29 21.80 -27.02
CA THR A 608 -6.51 20.92 -26.14
C THR A 608 -7.34 19.66 -25.85
N PRO A 609 -6.83 18.46 -26.15
CA PRO A 609 -7.47 17.21 -25.77
C PRO A 609 -7.68 17.11 -24.26
N THR A 610 -8.87 16.69 -23.83
CA THR A 610 -9.15 16.29 -22.44
C THR A 610 -9.09 14.77 -22.33
N GLY A 611 -8.24 14.25 -21.44
CA GLY A 611 -8.08 12.81 -21.23
C GLY A 611 -7.26 12.12 -22.33
N THR A 612 -7.42 10.81 -22.49
CA THR A 612 -6.53 9.98 -23.34
C THR A 612 -7.09 9.64 -24.73
N LYS A 613 -8.35 9.95 -25.01
CA LYS A 613 -9.02 9.54 -26.28
C LYS A 613 -8.39 10.16 -27.53
N LEU A 614 -7.82 11.36 -27.40
CA LEU A 614 -7.23 12.13 -28.49
C LEU A 614 -5.74 12.39 -28.24
N ASP A 615 -5.06 11.42 -27.62
CA ASP A 615 -3.61 11.48 -27.39
C ASP A 615 -2.88 11.65 -28.73
N PRO A 616 -2.09 12.73 -28.91
CA PRO A 616 -1.31 12.97 -30.13
C PRO A 616 -0.38 11.80 -30.51
N ARG A 617 0.07 10.99 -29.55
CA ARG A 617 0.98 9.85 -29.79
C ARG A 617 0.29 8.65 -30.47
N HIS A 618 -1.03 8.55 -30.35
CA HIS A 618 -1.82 7.44 -30.90
C HIS A 618 -3.03 7.96 -31.69
N PHE A 619 -2.93 9.20 -32.18
CA PHE A 619 -4.03 9.96 -32.76
C PHE A 619 -4.68 9.26 -33.96
N THR A 620 -3.88 8.60 -34.79
CA THR A 620 -4.36 7.90 -35.99
C THR A 620 -4.71 6.43 -35.76
N GLU A 621 -4.35 5.87 -34.59
CA GLU A 621 -4.76 4.51 -34.18
C GLU A 621 -6.24 4.49 -33.78
N ASP A 622 -6.79 5.63 -33.33
CA ASP A 622 -8.20 5.78 -33.07
C ASP A 622 -9.03 5.68 -34.35
N SER A 623 -9.95 4.73 -34.37
CA SER A 623 -10.76 4.42 -35.55
C SER A 623 -11.67 5.57 -36.00
N VAL A 624 -12.16 6.41 -35.08
CA VAL A 624 -13.05 7.53 -35.42
C VAL A 624 -12.24 8.64 -36.05
N MET A 625 -11.09 8.97 -35.47
CA MET A 625 -10.19 9.99 -36.02
C MET A 625 -9.63 9.57 -37.38
N ARG A 626 -9.24 8.31 -37.53
CA ARG A 626 -8.79 7.76 -38.82
C ARG A 626 -9.88 7.84 -39.88
N ASN A 627 -11.11 7.44 -39.56
CA ASN A 627 -12.23 7.53 -40.51
C ASN A 627 -12.54 8.97 -40.90
N PHE A 628 -12.40 9.92 -39.96
CA PHE A 628 -12.51 11.35 -40.24
C PHE A 628 -11.41 11.80 -41.21
N LEU A 629 -10.14 11.48 -40.95
CA LEU A 629 -9.00 11.82 -41.81
C LEU A 629 -9.14 11.25 -43.23
N VAL A 630 -9.68 10.03 -43.36
CA VAL A 630 -9.98 9.42 -44.67
C VAL A 630 -11.07 10.20 -45.40
N ARG A 631 -12.16 10.55 -44.71
CA ARG A 631 -13.30 11.27 -45.30
C ARG A 631 -12.91 12.66 -45.81
N VAL A 632 -12.09 13.39 -45.06
CA VAL A 632 -11.60 14.72 -45.44
C VAL A 632 -10.40 14.65 -46.41
N GLY A 633 -9.99 13.45 -46.82
CA GLY A 633 -8.92 13.22 -47.78
C GLY A 633 -7.52 13.54 -47.27
N LEU A 634 -7.31 13.63 -45.94
CA LEU A 634 -6.01 13.90 -45.32
C LEU A 634 -5.20 12.62 -45.06
N TRP A 635 -5.85 11.47 -44.92
CA TRP A 635 -5.19 10.23 -44.50
C TRP A 635 -3.99 9.83 -45.38
N ASP A 636 -4.20 9.71 -46.69
CA ASP A 636 -3.12 9.29 -47.60
C ASP A 636 -2.00 10.34 -47.67
N THR A 637 -2.35 11.63 -47.62
CA THR A 637 -1.37 12.74 -47.55
C THR A 637 -0.52 12.66 -46.28
N LEU A 638 -1.10 12.32 -45.13
CA LEU A 638 -0.35 12.16 -43.88
C LEU A 638 0.59 10.94 -43.93
N ILE A 639 0.18 9.83 -44.54
CA ILE A 639 1.07 8.67 -44.72
C ILE A 639 2.25 9.03 -45.63
N GLU A 640 2.01 9.75 -46.73
CA GLU A 640 3.06 10.23 -47.63
C GLU A 640 4.04 11.17 -46.91
N MET A 641 3.53 12.15 -46.15
CA MET A 641 4.37 13.02 -45.32
C MET A 641 5.16 12.22 -44.29
N GLY A 642 4.51 11.27 -43.59
CA GLY A 642 5.15 10.41 -42.60
C GLY A 642 6.27 9.57 -43.19
N ALA A 643 6.10 9.08 -44.42
CA ALA A 643 7.15 8.37 -45.15
C ALA A 643 8.37 9.27 -45.42
N VAL A 644 8.16 10.51 -45.86
CA VAL A 644 9.25 11.48 -46.08
C VAL A 644 9.96 11.83 -44.78
N ILE A 645 9.21 12.09 -43.70
CA ILE A 645 9.78 12.37 -42.37
C ILE A 645 10.60 11.17 -41.90
N ALA A 646 10.06 9.95 -41.95
CA ALA A 646 10.74 8.74 -41.50
C ALA A 646 12.02 8.48 -42.31
N GLN A 647 11.98 8.61 -43.65
CA GLN A 647 13.17 8.48 -44.50
C GLN A 647 14.25 9.49 -44.11
N THR A 648 13.86 10.76 -43.98
CA THR A 648 14.80 11.84 -43.65
C THR A 648 15.44 11.64 -42.28
N MET A 649 14.65 11.26 -41.27
CA MET A 649 15.15 11.04 -39.91
C MET A 649 16.05 9.80 -39.83
N VAL A 650 15.67 8.69 -40.46
CA VAL A 650 16.50 7.48 -40.51
C VAL A 650 17.83 7.77 -41.21
N GLU A 651 17.83 8.55 -42.29
CA GLU A 651 19.06 8.91 -43.01
C GLU A 651 19.93 9.88 -42.22
N LEU A 652 19.34 10.87 -41.54
CA LEU A 652 20.09 11.89 -40.78
C LEU A 652 20.69 11.35 -39.47
N PHE A 653 20.07 10.34 -38.88
CA PHE A 653 20.45 9.76 -37.58
C PHE A 653 21.02 8.34 -37.65
N ALA A 654 21.19 7.74 -38.84
CA ALA A 654 21.67 6.36 -39.02
C ALA A 654 22.98 6.05 -38.27
N ASP A 655 23.90 7.02 -38.19
CA ASP A 655 25.25 6.86 -37.63
C ASP A 655 25.40 7.47 -36.22
N LEU A 656 24.31 7.93 -35.59
CA LEU A 656 24.34 8.60 -34.29
C LEU A 656 23.90 7.66 -33.17
N ASN A 657 24.61 7.70 -32.04
CA ASN A 657 24.22 6.97 -30.84
C ASN A 657 22.90 7.53 -30.26
N PRO A 658 22.00 6.70 -29.72
CA PRO A 658 20.71 7.11 -29.15
C PRO A 658 20.76 8.23 -28.09
N GLY A 659 21.89 8.39 -27.39
CA GLY A 659 22.12 9.46 -26.41
C GLY A 659 22.80 10.72 -26.97
N HIS A 660 22.94 10.85 -28.29
CA HIS A 660 23.60 12.01 -28.89
C HIS A 660 22.73 13.27 -28.76
N PRO A 661 23.27 14.44 -28.36
CA PRO A 661 22.49 15.69 -28.15
C PRO A 661 21.65 16.14 -29.35
N PHE A 662 22.01 15.73 -30.56
CA PHE A 662 21.24 16.03 -31.77
C PHE A 662 19.89 15.33 -31.83
N PHE A 663 19.68 14.22 -31.11
CA PHE A 663 18.36 13.61 -31.02
C PHE A 663 17.38 14.54 -30.31
N GLU A 664 17.76 15.09 -29.15
CA GLU A 664 16.91 16.03 -28.41
C GLU A 664 16.68 17.35 -29.16
N GLN A 665 17.69 17.82 -29.89
CA GLN A 665 17.62 19.11 -30.58
C GLN A 665 16.88 19.04 -31.92
N TYR A 666 17.07 17.96 -32.70
CA TYR A 666 16.67 17.89 -34.10
C TYR A 666 15.86 16.65 -34.47
N SER A 667 15.85 15.58 -33.66
CA SER A 667 15.06 14.39 -33.97
C SER A 667 13.62 14.56 -33.50
N PHE A 668 12.70 14.26 -34.41
CA PHE A 668 11.27 14.21 -34.14
C PHE A 668 10.78 12.78 -33.80
N ILE A 669 11.61 11.76 -34.08
CA ILE A 669 11.40 10.36 -33.69
C ILE A 669 12.24 10.09 -32.43
N ALA A 670 11.66 9.48 -31.40
CA ALA A 670 12.42 9.11 -30.21
C ALA A 670 13.54 8.13 -30.59
N ALA A 671 14.68 8.21 -29.92
CA ALA A 671 15.83 7.37 -30.27
C ALA A 671 15.51 5.87 -30.19
N ASP A 672 14.62 5.48 -29.28
CA ASP A 672 14.14 4.11 -29.10
C ASP A 672 13.19 3.64 -30.23
N ASP A 673 12.50 4.58 -30.89
CA ASP A 673 11.56 4.30 -31.98
C ASP A 673 12.24 4.30 -33.35
N LEU A 674 13.44 4.89 -33.45
CA LEU A 674 14.19 5.02 -34.71
C LEU A 674 14.44 3.66 -35.41
N PRO A 675 14.81 2.56 -34.71
CA PRO A 675 14.96 1.25 -35.34
C PRO A 675 13.66 0.74 -35.98
N VAL A 676 12.52 0.99 -35.36
CA VAL A 676 11.20 0.59 -35.89
C VAL A 676 10.92 1.33 -37.19
N PHE A 677 11.15 2.64 -37.23
CA PHE A 677 10.98 3.42 -38.45
C PHE A 677 12.01 3.07 -39.54
N ALA A 678 13.24 2.67 -39.17
CA ALA A 678 14.23 2.18 -40.12
C ALA A 678 13.76 0.89 -40.83
N GLU A 679 13.12 -0.03 -40.11
CA GLU A 679 12.50 -1.21 -40.73
C GLU A 679 11.35 -0.83 -41.67
N ILE A 680 10.47 0.08 -41.26
CA ILE A 680 9.35 0.57 -42.06
C ILE A 680 9.87 1.21 -43.35
N VAL A 681 10.89 2.08 -43.27
CA VAL A 681 11.56 2.69 -44.43
C VAL A 681 12.20 1.62 -45.33
N GLY A 682 12.81 0.59 -44.74
CA GLY A 682 13.37 -0.54 -45.48
C GLY A 682 12.33 -1.34 -46.26
N ARG A 683 11.12 -1.50 -45.70
CA ARG A 683 9.97 -2.12 -46.38
C ARG A 683 9.39 -1.21 -47.46
N LEU A 684 9.29 0.08 -47.20
CA LEU A 684 8.83 1.11 -48.14
C LEU A 684 9.73 1.21 -49.39
N ARG A 685 11.03 0.94 -49.28
CA ARG A 685 11.93 0.85 -50.45
C ARG A 685 11.60 -0.31 -51.40
N LYS A 686 10.85 -1.32 -50.94
CA LYS A 686 10.51 -2.54 -51.69
C LYS A 686 9.03 -2.61 -52.09
N LEU A 687 8.16 -1.89 -51.39
CA LEU A 687 6.71 -1.94 -51.52
C LEU A 687 6.16 -0.53 -51.73
N GLU A 688 5.09 -0.39 -52.51
CA GLU A 688 4.33 0.85 -52.57
C GLU A 688 3.59 1.12 -51.24
N LEU A 689 3.28 2.39 -50.93
CA LEU A 689 2.62 2.81 -49.69
C LEU A 689 1.32 2.04 -49.39
N THR A 690 0.58 1.66 -50.43
CA THR A 690 -0.68 0.89 -50.34
C THR A 690 -0.46 -0.58 -49.99
N GLY A 691 0.74 -1.12 -50.24
CA GLY A 691 1.14 -2.50 -49.95
C GLY A 691 1.80 -2.69 -48.59
N LEU A 692 1.98 -1.63 -47.81
CA LEU A 692 2.51 -1.71 -46.45
C LEU A 692 1.50 -2.33 -45.47
N PRO A 693 1.98 -3.05 -44.44
CA PRO A 693 1.13 -3.50 -43.32
C PRO A 693 0.33 -2.35 -42.71
N GLU A 694 -0.89 -2.63 -42.25
CA GLU A 694 -1.76 -1.60 -41.64
C GLU A 694 -1.08 -0.93 -40.45
N THR A 695 -0.33 -1.68 -39.64
CA THR A 695 0.46 -1.15 -38.50
C THR A 695 1.51 -0.13 -38.94
N ASP A 696 2.20 -0.38 -40.05
CA ASP A 696 3.21 0.53 -40.58
C ASP A 696 2.56 1.80 -41.12
N ARG A 697 1.41 1.67 -41.80
CA ARG A 697 0.63 2.81 -42.31
C ARG A 697 0.08 3.67 -41.17
N LEU A 698 -0.34 3.05 -40.06
CA LEU A 698 -0.77 3.75 -38.85
C LEU A 698 0.38 4.57 -38.24
N ALA A 699 1.54 3.94 -38.04
CA ALA A 699 2.73 4.60 -37.51
C ALA A 699 3.20 5.77 -38.41
N LEU A 700 3.26 5.56 -39.73
CA LEU A 700 3.60 6.61 -40.69
C LEU A 700 2.56 7.73 -40.68
N GLY A 701 1.26 7.41 -40.68
CA GLY A 701 0.20 8.41 -40.65
C GLY A 701 0.16 9.21 -39.35
N ASN A 702 0.61 8.64 -38.22
CA ASN A 702 0.67 9.36 -36.94
C ASN A 702 1.86 10.32 -36.86
N LEU A 703 2.94 10.03 -37.58
CA LEU A 703 4.19 10.78 -37.48
C LEU A 703 4.00 12.28 -37.76
N PRO A 704 3.29 12.73 -38.82
CA PRO A 704 3.09 14.16 -39.05
C PRO A 704 2.24 14.88 -37.99
N ILE A 705 1.52 14.19 -37.10
CA ILE A 705 0.65 14.84 -36.11
C ILE A 705 1.44 15.75 -35.16
N GLY A 706 2.65 15.35 -34.75
CA GLY A 706 3.54 16.20 -33.95
C GLY A 706 4.44 17.14 -34.77
N TYR A 707 4.34 17.13 -36.10
CA TYR A 707 5.23 17.91 -36.97
C TYR A 707 4.98 19.42 -36.85
N ILE A 708 6.05 20.20 -36.74
CA ILE A 708 6.06 21.67 -36.71
C ILE A 708 6.96 22.19 -37.84
N GLU A 709 6.38 22.88 -38.82
CA GLU A 709 7.11 23.34 -40.02
C GLU A 709 8.25 24.31 -39.67
N ALA A 710 8.00 25.31 -38.81
CA ALA A 710 9.01 26.30 -38.44
C ALA A 710 10.23 25.72 -37.70
N ARG A 711 10.05 24.61 -36.96
CA ARG A 711 11.11 23.91 -36.22
C ARG A 711 11.88 22.94 -37.10
N HIS A 712 11.18 22.07 -37.84
CA HIS A 712 11.80 20.95 -38.55
C HIS A 712 12.21 21.31 -39.99
N ARG A 713 11.55 22.30 -40.61
CA ARG A 713 11.90 22.89 -41.92
C ARG A 713 12.06 21.86 -43.04
N LEU A 714 11.16 20.87 -43.10
CA LEU A 714 11.16 19.85 -44.16
C LEU A 714 10.39 20.31 -45.42
N GLY A 715 9.71 21.47 -45.38
CA GLY A 715 8.97 22.00 -46.53
C GLY A 715 7.76 21.15 -46.91
N LEU A 716 7.14 20.49 -45.92
CA LEU A 716 6.02 19.56 -46.13
C LEU A 716 4.66 20.24 -46.01
N ILE A 717 4.61 21.47 -45.50
CA ILE A 717 3.41 22.29 -45.38
C ILE A 717 3.52 23.46 -46.36
N ASP A 718 2.79 23.36 -47.47
CA ASP A 718 2.60 24.45 -48.43
C ASP A 718 1.22 25.10 -48.26
N ALA A 719 0.96 26.19 -48.98
CA ALA A 719 -0.31 26.92 -48.88
C ALA A 719 -1.55 26.04 -49.20
N ALA A 720 -1.40 25.04 -50.06
CA ALA A 720 -2.48 24.10 -50.38
C ALA A 720 -2.77 23.16 -49.20
N MET A 721 -1.73 22.68 -48.53
CA MET A 721 -1.85 21.86 -47.34
C MET A 721 -2.40 22.64 -46.16
N GLU A 722 -1.98 23.90 -45.96
CA GLU A 722 -2.56 24.80 -44.95
C GLU A 722 -4.07 24.93 -45.15
N GLU A 723 -4.53 25.23 -46.37
CA GLU A 723 -5.96 25.36 -46.68
C GLU A 723 -6.70 24.04 -46.41
N LYS A 724 -6.08 22.90 -46.75
CA LYS A 724 -6.66 21.56 -46.51
C LYS A 724 -6.81 21.25 -45.03
N ILE A 725 -5.81 21.58 -44.20
CA ILE A 725 -5.89 21.42 -42.74
C ILE A 725 -6.95 22.36 -42.15
N LEU A 726 -7.02 23.61 -42.60
CA LEU A 726 -8.05 24.56 -42.16
C LEU A 726 -9.46 24.13 -42.58
N ALA A 727 -9.62 23.55 -43.77
CA ALA A 727 -10.89 22.98 -44.22
C ALA A 727 -11.29 21.77 -43.36
N ALA A 728 -10.35 20.89 -43.05
CA ALA A 728 -10.58 19.75 -42.17
C ALA A 728 -10.97 20.20 -40.74
N ARG A 729 -10.27 21.19 -40.15
CA ARG A 729 -10.61 21.80 -38.85
C ARG A 729 -12.10 22.23 -38.80
N ARG A 730 -12.60 22.89 -39.85
CA ARG A 730 -14.02 23.32 -39.94
C ARG A 730 -15.01 22.17 -40.13
N GLN A 731 -14.57 21.03 -40.66
CA GLN A 731 -15.41 19.83 -40.79
C GLN A 731 -15.41 19.01 -39.49
N LEU A 732 -14.28 18.99 -38.78
CA LEU A 732 -14.10 18.27 -37.51
C LEU A 732 -15.18 18.61 -36.48
N THR A 733 -15.46 19.90 -36.29
CA THR A 733 -16.47 20.38 -35.34
C THR A 733 -17.92 20.01 -35.70
N ARG A 734 -18.17 19.59 -36.95
CA ARG A 734 -19.50 19.16 -37.44
C ARG A 734 -19.65 17.65 -37.50
N ASP A 735 -18.57 16.94 -37.80
CA ASP A 735 -18.59 15.54 -38.18
C ASP A 735 -18.22 14.58 -37.05
N LEU A 736 -17.50 15.06 -36.01
CA LEU A 736 -17.14 14.21 -34.89
C LEU A 736 -18.33 13.94 -33.95
N PRO A 737 -18.41 12.73 -33.35
CA PRO A 737 -19.43 12.42 -32.35
C PRO A 737 -19.37 13.36 -31.14
N PRO A 738 -20.51 13.61 -30.45
CA PRO A 738 -20.55 14.46 -29.26
C PRO A 738 -19.51 14.10 -28.19
N ASP A 739 -19.26 12.80 -27.97
CA ASP A 739 -18.29 12.30 -27.00
C ASP A 739 -16.83 12.63 -27.35
N TYR A 740 -16.52 12.88 -28.64
CA TYR A 740 -15.19 13.32 -29.10
C TYR A 740 -15.07 14.85 -29.06
N LEU A 741 -16.15 15.56 -29.41
CA LEU A 741 -16.20 17.02 -29.26
C LEU A 741 -16.10 17.43 -27.79
N ALA A 742 -16.74 16.69 -26.88
CA ALA A 742 -16.60 16.88 -25.43
C ALA A 742 -15.21 16.48 -24.91
N ALA A 743 -14.41 15.77 -25.72
CA ALA A 743 -13.03 15.42 -25.39
C ALA A 743 -12.01 16.48 -25.88
N ILE A 744 -12.47 17.64 -26.35
CA ILE A 744 -11.63 18.75 -26.83
C ILE A 744 -12.11 20.04 -26.17
N GLU A 745 -11.21 20.71 -25.46
CA GLU A 745 -11.40 22.10 -25.06
C GLU A 745 -10.89 23.00 -26.19
N PHE A 746 -11.80 23.54 -26.99
CA PHE A 746 -11.45 24.35 -28.16
C PHE A 746 -10.79 25.67 -27.75
N TYR A 747 -9.84 26.14 -28.57
CA TYR A 747 -9.24 27.45 -28.37
C TYR A 747 -10.24 28.56 -28.71
N ASP A 748 -10.46 29.43 -27.74
CA ASP A 748 -11.34 30.59 -27.85
C ASP A 748 -10.62 31.80 -27.22
N PRO A 749 -10.42 32.91 -27.97
CA PRO A 749 -9.76 34.11 -27.45
C PRO A 749 -10.43 34.69 -26.20
N GLU A 750 -11.75 34.53 -26.06
CA GLU A 750 -12.55 35.12 -24.97
C GLU A 750 -12.78 34.13 -23.81
N ARG A 751 -12.45 32.84 -24.00
CA ARG A 751 -12.70 31.79 -23.01
C ARG A 751 -11.41 31.19 -22.47
N TYR A 752 -11.47 30.74 -21.22
CA TYR A 752 -10.40 29.99 -20.60
C TYR A 752 -10.48 28.52 -20.99
N ASN A 753 -9.34 27.93 -21.34
CA ASN A 753 -9.23 26.52 -21.69
C ASN A 753 -8.83 25.71 -20.45
N SER A 754 -9.74 24.89 -19.95
CA SER A 754 -9.56 24.12 -18.70
C SER A 754 -8.49 23.02 -18.81
N ALA A 755 -8.19 22.57 -20.03
CA ALA A 755 -7.23 21.50 -20.30
C ALA A 755 -5.82 22.02 -20.62
N ALA A 756 -5.70 23.29 -21.01
CA ALA A 756 -4.42 23.93 -21.29
C ALA A 756 -3.75 24.47 -20.02
N SER A 757 -2.43 24.56 -20.04
CA SER A 757 -1.68 25.12 -18.92
C SER A 757 -2.03 26.59 -18.68
N LEU A 758 -1.73 27.10 -17.48
CA LEU A 758 -1.88 28.52 -17.16
C LEU A 758 -1.06 29.38 -18.12
N MET A 759 0.17 28.96 -18.43
CA MET A 759 1.04 29.62 -19.40
C MET A 759 0.43 29.63 -20.80
N ASP A 760 -0.09 28.50 -21.31
CA ASP A 760 -0.72 28.45 -22.62
C ASP A 760 -1.98 29.30 -22.70
N ASN A 761 -2.75 29.36 -21.61
CA ASN A 761 -3.91 30.23 -21.49
C ASN A 761 -3.54 31.71 -21.56
N ILE A 762 -2.43 32.13 -20.93
CA ILE A 762 -1.96 33.52 -21.00
C ILE A 762 -1.37 33.81 -22.38
N LEU A 763 -0.58 32.89 -22.93
CA LEU A 763 0.16 33.06 -24.17
C LEU A 763 -0.76 33.12 -25.40
N PHE A 764 -1.76 32.23 -25.43
CA PHE A 764 -2.70 32.04 -26.54
C PHE A 764 -2.02 32.03 -27.92
N GLY A 765 -0.92 31.28 -28.03
CA GLY A 765 -0.11 31.18 -29.24
C GLY A 765 1.11 30.29 -29.04
N ARG A 766 2.01 30.28 -30.02
CA ARG A 766 3.27 29.51 -29.98
C ARG A 766 4.48 30.41 -30.20
N PRO A 767 5.57 30.28 -29.41
CA PRO A 767 6.80 31.03 -29.64
C PRO A 767 7.38 30.76 -31.03
N VAL A 768 7.90 31.79 -31.69
CA VAL A 768 8.49 31.67 -33.02
C VAL A 768 9.86 30.98 -32.96
N TYR A 769 10.06 29.92 -33.74
CA TYR A 769 11.34 29.22 -33.83
C TYR A 769 12.39 30.05 -34.59
N GLY A 770 13.66 29.96 -34.14
CA GLY A 770 14.80 30.57 -34.83
C GLY A 770 15.17 31.99 -34.40
N GLN A 771 14.45 32.57 -33.44
CA GLN A 771 14.84 33.82 -32.78
C GLN A 771 15.62 33.52 -31.50
N ALA A 772 16.82 34.10 -31.37
CA ALA A 772 17.63 33.97 -30.16
C ALA A 772 16.89 34.57 -28.96
N GLU A 773 16.99 33.89 -27.81
CA GLU A 773 16.41 34.33 -26.52
C GLU A 773 14.88 34.48 -26.47
N ALA A 774 14.12 34.13 -27.53
CA ALA A 774 12.67 34.34 -27.59
C ALA A 774 11.93 33.78 -26.36
N GLN A 775 12.24 32.53 -25.96
CA GLN A 775 11.63 31.91 -24.78
C GLN A 775 11.92 32.67 -23.47
N SER A 776 13.17 33.12 -23.27
CA SER A 776 13.55 33.88 -22.08
C SER A 776 12.90 35.27 -22.04
N ARG A 777 12.65 35.87 -23.20
CA ARG A 777 11.98 37.17 -23.35
C ARG A 777 10.47 37.02 -23.09
N ILE A 778 9.85 35.97 -23.61
CA ILE A 778 8.44 35.62 -23.35
C ILE A 778 8.23 35.33 -21.87
N ALA A 779 9.10 34.53 -21.24
CA ALA A 779 9.00 34.24 -19.81
C ALA A 779 9.08 35.51 -18.96
N ARG A 780 9.95 36.47 -19.33
CA ARG A 780 10.04 37.79 -18.68
C ARG A 780 8.74 38.60 -18.85
N LEU A 781 8.19 38.68 -20.06
CA LEU A 781 6.93 39.38 -20.31
C LEU A 781 5.76 38.77 -19.54
N ILE A 782 5.64 37.44 -19.52
CA ILE A 782 4.61 36.76 -18.73
C ILE A 782 4.76 37.09 -17.24
N ALA A 783 5.99 37.07 -16.72
CA ALA A 783 6.24 37.44 -15.33
C ALA A 783 5.85 38.91 -15.05
N GLU A 784 6.19 39.85 -15.94
CA GLU A 784 5.84 41.27 -15.82
C GLU A 784 4.33 41.49 -15.81
N VAL A 785 3.60 40.88 -16.75
CA VAL A 785 2.12 40.92 -16.81
C VAL A 785 1.49 40.36 -15.53
N LEU A 786 1.99 39.21 -15.06
CA LEU A 786 1.46 38.57 -13.86
C LEU A 786 1.81 39.35 -12.59
N ASP A 787 2.94 40.06 -12.55
CA ASP A 787 3.31 40.95 -11.45
C ASP A 787 2.46 42.23 -11.46
N GLU A 788 2.19 42.83 -12.63
CA GLU A 788 1.29 43.99 -12.77
C GLU A 788 -0.13 43.68 -12.27
N LEU A 789 -0.62 42.48 -12.57
CA LEU A 789 -1.94 42.01 -12.13
C LEU A 789 -1.95 41.40 -10.72
N ASN A 790 -0.81 41.40 -10.00
CA ASN A 790 -0.64 40.77 -8.68
C ASN A 790 -1.01 39.28 -8.62
N LEU A 791 -0.87 38.55 -9.73
CA LEU A 791 -1.27 37.14 -9.85
C LEU A 791 -0.18 36.16 -9.43
N ARG A 792 1.07 36.61 -9.26
CA ARG A 792 2.20 35.72 -8.91
C ARG A 792 1.96 34.88 -7.65
N GLY A 793 1.17 35.37 -6.69
CA GLY A 793 0.76 34.61 -5.50
C GLY A 793 -0.16 33.44 -5.83
N GLU A 794 -1.15 33.65 -6.69
CA GLU A 794 -2.09 32.61 -7.13
C GLU A 794 -1.40 31.54 -7.98
N ILE A 795 -0.51 31.94 -8.91
CA ILE A 795 0.28 30.99 -9.71
C ILE A 795 1.14 30.11 -8.81
N PHE A 796 1.76 30.71 -7.78
CA PHE A 796 2.53 29.96 -6.79
C PHE A 796 1.65 28.95 -6.04
N ARG A 797 0.42 29.31 -5.67
CA ARG A 797 -0.53 28.38 -5.01
C ARG A 797 -0.88 27.18 -5.89
N VAL A 798 -1.12 27.39 -7.19
CA VAL A 798 -1.33 26.29 -8.14
C VAL A 798 -0.10 25.39 -8.22
N GLY A 799 1.10 25.98 -8.22
CA GLY A 799 2.35 25.22 -8.22
C GLY A 799 2.57 24.36 -6.98
N LEU A 800 2.06 24.78 -5.82
CA LEU A 800 2.11 23.97 -4.59
C LEU A 800 1.31 22.67 -4.71
N ASP A 801 0.32 22.61 -5.59
CA ASP A 801 -0.52 21.43 -5.79
C ASP A 801 0.09 20.42 -6.79
N PHE A 802 1.30 20.69 -7.30
CA PHE A 802 2.04 19.78 -8.16
C PHE A 802 2.34 18.45 -7.45
N GLU A 803 1.94 17.34 -8.07
CA GLU A 803 2.18 15.99 -7.57
C GLU A 803 3.64 15.57 -7.72
N THR A 804 4.27 15.18 -6.62
CA THR A 804 5.71 14.83 -6.62
C THR A 804 6.00 13.39 -7.09
N GLY A 805 4.97 12.54 -7.13
CA GLY A 805 5.09 11.11 -7.47
C GLY A 805 5.75 10.25 -6.40
N LEU A 806 5.86 8.94 -6.66
CA LEU A 806 6.43 7.98 -5.71
C LEU A 806 7.90 8.31 -5.40
N GLY A 807 8.21 8.59 -4.13
CA GLY A 807 9.57 8.96 -3.70
C GLY A 807 10.05 10.32 -4.22
N GLY A 808 9.15 11.17 -4.72
CA GLY A 808 9.51 12.45 -5.35
C GLY A 808 10.11 12.30 -6.75
N LYS A 809 9.91 11.18 -7.44
CA LYS A 809 10.54 10.89 -8.75
C LYS A 809 10.15 11.85 -9.88
N LEU A 810 9.10 12.66 -9.73
CA LEU A 810 8.74 13.70 -10.70
C LEU A 810 9.52 15.00 -10.51
N LEU A 811 10.33 15.10 -9.45
CA LEU A 811 11.18 16.25 -9.16
C LEU A 811 12.64 15.95 -9.51
N ALA A 812 13.35 16.94 -10.05
CA ALA A 812 14.80 16.86 -10.23
C ALA A 812 15.52 16.69 -8.88
N ALA A 813 16.74 16.14 -8.89
CA ALA A 813 17.50 15.90 -7.66
C ALA A 813 17.69 17.17 -6.79
N GLY A 814 18.07 18.30 -7.42
CA GLY A 814 18.17 19.58 -6.73
C GLY A 814 16.84 20.07 -6.16
N GLN A 815 15.73 19.92 -6.89
CA GLN A 815 14.38 20.30 -6.41
C GLN A 815 13.97 19.46 -5.19
N ARG A 816 14.25 18.15 -5.18
CA ARG A 816 14.00 17.27 -4.02
C ARG A 816 14.79 17.72 -2.78
N GLN A 817 16.06 18.09 -2.96
CA GLN A 817 16.91 18.59 -1.89
C GLN A 817 16.40 19.92 -1.31
N LYS A 818 16.07 20.89 -2.18
CA LYS A 818 15.46 22.16 -1.76
C LYS A 818 14.13 21.93 -1.02
N LEU A 819 13.28 21.04 -1.52
CA LEU A 819 11.99 20.70 -0.89
C LEU A 819 12.19 20.07 0.50
N ALA A 820 13.20 19.22 0.67
CA ALA A 820 13.52 18.59 1.94
C ALA A 820 14.00 19.63 2.97
N LEU A 821 14.81 20.59 2.54
CA LEU A 821 15.23 21.74 3.35
C LEU A 821 14.05 22.64 3.72
N ALA A 822 13.22 23.03 2.75
CA ALA A 822 12.02 23.83 3.01
C ALA A 822 11.10 23.17 4.06
N ARG A 823 10.86 21.86 3.94
CA ARG A 823 10.08 21.06 4.90
C ARG A 823 10.69 21.10 6.31
N ALA A 824 12.01 21.07 6.44
CA ALA A 824 12.68 21.17 7.72
C ALA A 824 12.64 22.59 8.32
N LEU A 825 12.85 23.62 7.49
CA LEU A 825 12.78 25.02 7.93
C LEU A 825 11.38 25.41 8.41
N LEU A 826 10.34 24.87 7.78
CA LEU A 826 8.94 25.11 8.14
C LEU A 826 8.60 24.70 9.58
N ARG A 827 9.30 23.70 10.13
CA ARG A 827 9.09 23.21 11.50
C ARG A 827 9.68 24.11 12.59
N GLN A 828 10.50 25.10 12.22
CA GLN A 828 11.16 26.03 13.16
C GLN A 828 11.85 25.34 14.36
N SER A 829 12.48 24.19 14.13
CA SER A 829 13.17 23.40 15.15
C SER A 829 14.28 24.18 15.88
N ASP A 830 14.59 23.77 17.11
CA ASP A 830 15.67 24.34 17.91
C ASP A 830 17.05 23.98 17.32
N ILE A 831 17.16 22.78 16.75
CA ILE A 831 18.38 22.27 16.10
C ILE A 831 18.04 21.81 14.68
N LEU A 832 18.77 22.32 13.69
CA LEU A 832 18.74 21.84 12.30
C LEU A 832 20.03 21.10 11.96
N ILE A 833 19.89 19.88 11.47
CA ILE A 833 20.99 19.03 11.01
C ILE A 833 20.85 18.86 9.50
N VAL A 834 21.80 19.41 8.74
CA VAL A 834 21.87 19.32 7.28
C VAL A 834 22.98 18.35 6.91
N ASN A 835 22.62 17.19 6.36
CA ASN A 835 23.56 16.13 5.99
C ASN A 835 23.73 16.05 4.47
N GLU A 836 24.76 16.72 3.93
CA GLU A 836 25.08 16.77 2.49
C GLU A 836 23.86 17.06 1.58
N ALA A 837 22.90 17.83 2.10
CA ALA A 837 21.59 17.99 1.48
C ALA A 837 21.55 19.02 0.34
N LEU A 838 22.70 19.48 -0.15
CA LEU A 838 22.82 20.45 -1.23
C LEU A 838 23.68 19.94 -2.41
N SER A 839 24.14 18.69 -2.36
CA SER A 839 25.08 18.10 -3.30
C SER A 839 24.63 18.07 -4.77
N ALA A 840 23.32 18.16 -5.03
CA ALA A 840 22.75 18.15 -6.39
C ALA A 840 22.41 19.56 -6.92
N ILE A 841 22.87 20.61 -6.24
CA ILE A 841 22.63 22.02 -6.56
C ILE A 841 23.95 22.69 -6.98
N ASP A 842 23.92 23.73 -7.81
CA ASP A 842 25.14 24.43 -8.25
C ASP A 842 25.81 25.20 -7.09
N PRO A 843 27.16 25.31 -7.07
CA PRO A 843 27.90 25.89 -5.94
C PRO A 843 27.47 27.30 -5.52
N ALA A 844 27.04 28.15 -6.45
CA ALA A 844 26.60 29.51 -6.14
C ALA A 844 25.29 29.50 -5.37
N SER A 845 24.31 28.73 -5.85
CA SER A 845 23.05 28.49 -5.13
C SER A 845 23.28 27.78 -3.79
N GLN A 846 24.24 26.84 -3.70
CA GLN A 846 24.57 26.18 -2.43
C GLN A 846 25.03 27.19 -1.37
N ALA A 847 25.95 28.09 -1.74
CA ALA A 847 26.45 29.13 -0.84
C ALA A 847 25.32 30.07 -0.41
N GLN A 848 24.49 30.53 -1.34
CA GLN A 848 23.35 31.40 -1.05
C GLN A 848 22.36 30.75 -0.08
N ILE A 849 21.99 29.48 -0.32
CA ILE A 849 21.06 28.75 0.54
C ILE A 849 21.66 28.53 1.93
N ARG A 850 22.96 28.18 2.01
CA ARG A 850 23.67 28.00 3.29
C ARG A 850 23.70 29.30 4.09
N ASP A 851 24.02 30.43 3.47
CA ASP A 851 24.02 31.74 4.13
C ASP A 851 22.65 32.14 4.64
N ASN A 852 21.59 31.91 3.84
CA ASN A 852 20.21 32.15 4.26
C ASN A 852 19.86 31.31 5.51
N ILE A 853 20.13 30.01 5.48
CA ILE A 853 19.85 29.10 6.60
C ILE A 853 20.62 29.50 7.85
N ARG A 854 21.91 29.86 7.72
CA ARG A 854 22.72 30.35 8.84
C ARG A 854 22.15 31.62 9.44
N SER A 855 21.72 32.57 8.62
CA SER A 855 21.05 33.78 9.10
C SER A 855 19.76 33.46 9.87
N ASP A 856 18.98 32.51 9.36
CA ASP A 856 17.69 32.11 9.94
C ASP A 856 17.81 31.36 11.27
N TYR A 857 18.92 30.64 11.44
CA TYR A 857 19.25 29.89 12.65
C TYR A 857 20.17 30.67 13.58
N ARG A 858 20.28 32.01 13.45
CA ARG A 858 20.95 32.81 14.49
C ARG A 858 20.21 32.65 15.83
N GLY A 859 20.95 32.23 16.86
CA GLY A 859 20.40 31.93 18.18
C GLY A 859 19.72 30.56 18.30
N ARG A 860 19.88 29.69 17.30
CA ARG A 860 19.43 28.29 17.28
C ARG A 860 20.55 27.38 16.78
N GLY A 861 20.47 26.08 17.08
CA GLY A 861 21.49 25.12 16.70
C GLY A 861 21.49 24.83 15.21
N LEU A 862 22.66 24.89 14.58
CA LEU A 862 22.85 24.47 13.20
C LEU A 862 24.03 23.50 13.12
N ILE A 863 23.79 22.30 12.65
CA ILE A 863 24.82 21.27 12.44
C ILE A 863 24.86 20.95 10.96
N TRP A 864 26.02 21.15 10.34
CA TRP A 864 26.21 21.03 8.90
C TRP A 864 27.24 19.95 8.58
N VAL A 865 26.81 18.85 7.98
CA VAL A 865 27.75 17.86 7.44
C VAL A 865 28.22 18.36 6.09
N ALA A 866 29.47 18.81 6.07
CA ALA A 866 30.09 19.40 4.90
C ALA A 866 30.39 18.31 3.86
N ALA A 867 29.92 18.54 2.62
CA ALA A 867 30.33 17.73 1.49
C ALA A 867 31.78 18.04 1.14
N HIS A 868 32.18 19.32 1.24
CA HIS A 868 33.52 19.80 0.96
C HIS A 868 34.07 20.58 2.17
N ARG A 869 35.35 20.37 2.50
CA ARG A 869 35.98 20.97 3.69
C ARG A 869 35.92 22.50 3.73
N GLU A 870 35.85 23.16 2.57
CA GLU A 870 35.77 24.62 2.47
C GLU A 870 34.50 25.18 3.11
N GLU A 871 33.38 24.45 3.03
CA GLU A 871 32.10 24.83 3.66
C GLU A 871 32.25 24.95 5.18
N ALA A 872 33.12 24.14 5.79
CA ALA A 872 33.29 24.12 7.24
C ALA A 872 33.93 25.39 7.81
N ARG A 873 34.62 26.20 6.99
CA ARG A 873 35.29 27.46 7.43
C ARG A 873 34.32 28.54 7.87
N GLU A 874 33.08 28.41 7.46
CA GLU A 874 32.03 29.36 7.72
C GLU A 874 31.42 29.18 9.11
N PHE A 875 31.61 28.04 9.78
CA PHE A 875 30.94 27.67 11.03
C PHE A 875 31.78 28.00 12.27
N ASP A 876 31.12 28.13 13.42
CA ASP A 876 31.76 28.51 14.69
C ASP A 876 32.75 27.44 15.18
N HIS A 877 32.41 26.16 14.94
CA HIS A 877 33.25 25.03 15.33
C HIS A 877 33.26 23.93 14.28
N LEU A 878 34.33 23.12 14.29
CA LEU A 878 34.53 21.98 13.39
C LEU A 878 34.73 20.67 14.17
N LEU A 879 33.90 19.67 13.86
CA LEU A 879 34.12 18.27 14.21
C LEU A 879 34.69 17.53 13.00
N TYR A 880 35.99 17.26 13.02
CA TYR A 880 36.63 16.46 11.97
C TYR A 880 36.68 15.00 12.38
N ILE A 881 36.07 14.12 11.58
CA ILE A 881 35.97 12.69 11.85
C ILE A 881 36.71 11.90 10.77
N GLU A 882 37.59 11.01 11.20
CA GLU A 882 38.32 10.08 10.35
C GLU A 882 38.40 8.73 11.06
N ASP A 883 38.12 7.63 10.34
CA ASP A 883 38.07 6.27 10.88
C ASP A 883 37.24 6.13 12.17
N GLY A 884 36.11 6.84 12.24
CA GLY A 884 35.19 6.82 13.37
C GLY A 884 35.66 7.56 14.63
N LYS A 885 36.78 8.28 14.56
CA LYS A 885 37.38 9.04 15.66
C LYS A 885 37.40 10.53 15.37
N LEU A 886 37.40 11.35 16.43
CA LEU A 886 37.65 12.78 16.31
C LEU A 886 39.14 13.02 16.13
N CYS A 887 39.51 13.69 15.03
CA CYS A 887 40.90 13.94 14.64
C CYS A 887 41.15 15.43 14.44
N THR A 888 42.43 15.82 14.46
CA THR A 888 42.83 17.17 14.05
C THR A 888 42.86 17.22 12.51
N PRO A 889 42.32 18.25 11.85
CA PRO A 889 42.32 18.34 10.40
C PRO A 889 43.76 18.38 9.82
N PRO A 890 44.06 17.69 8.70
CA PRO A 890 45.42 17.48 8.20
C PRO A 890 46.19 18.74 7.71
N ASP A 891 45.51 19.88 7.52
CA ASP A 891 46.16 21.17 7.19
C ASP A 891 45.60 22.29 8.08
N THR A 892 46.11 22.43 9.31
CA THR A 892 45.87 23.61 10.15
C THR A 892 47.17 24.40 10.25
N ALA A 893 47.20 25.60 9.65
CA ALA A 893 48.23 26.57 9.97
C ALA A 893 48.10 26.96 11.45
N PRO A 894 49.21 27.19 12.19
CA PRO A 894 49.20 27.34 13.65
C PRO A 894 48.40 28.52 14.21
N ASP A 895 47.86 29.42 13.38
CA ASP A 895 47.13 30.63 13.80
C ASP A 895 45.60 30.54 13.71
N HIS A 896 45.02 29.45 13.21
CA HIS A 896 43.56 29.25 13.12
C HIS A 896 43.10 28.01 13.91
N ASP A 897 43.06 28.15 15.24
CA ASP A 897 42.50 27.13 16.11
C ASP A 897 40.96 27.13 16.05
N MET A 898 40.39 26.52 15.01
CA MET A 898 38.93 26.36 14.84
C MET A 898 38.31 25.32 15.80
N THR A 899 39.10 24.80 16.75
CA THR A 899 38.60 23.99 17.86
C THR A 899 38.22 24.82 19.10
N GLY A 900 38.46 26.14 19.06
CA GLY A 900 38.21 27.07 20.17
C GLY A 900 36.80 27.00 20.74
N GLY A 901 36.62 26.23 21.82
CA GLY A 901 35.35 26.03 22.53
C GLY A 901 34.95 24.56 22.69
N ILE A 902 35.42 23.66 21.82
CA ILE A 902 35.18 22.22 21.96
C ILE A 902 36.27 21.64 22.85
N THR A 903 35.93 21.30 24.09
CA THR A 903 36.80 20.44 24.91
C THR A 903 36.75 19.02 24.36
N ALA A 904 37.62 18.71 23.40
CA ALA A 904 37.96 17.33 23.07
C ALA A 904 38.71 16.76 24.27
N ALA A 905 38.03 15.99 25.12
CA ALA A 905 38.71 15.22 26.14
C ALA A 905 39.57 14.18 25.40
N GLN A 906 40.88 14.42 25.32
CA GLN A 906 41.83 13.48 24.75
C GLN A 906 41.55 12.10 25.36
N THR A 907 41.20 11.14 24.52
CA THR A 907 41.21 9.72 24.88
C THR A 907 42.64 9.38 25.28
N GLY A 908 42.90 9.31 26.59
CA GLY A 908 44.17 8.84 27.11
C GLY A 908 44.40 7.40 26.66
N ALA A 909 45.30 7.22 25.69
CA ALA A 909 45.94 5.95 25.43
C ALA A 909 47.30 5.96 26.15
N ALA A 910 47.46 5.05 27.11
CA ALA A 910 48.76 4.52 27.52
C ALA A 910 49.06 3.28 26.68
#